data_AF-A0A7K4Z929-F1
#
_entry.id   AF-A0A7K4Z929-F1
#
_cell.length_a   1.000
_cell.length_b   1.000
_cell.length_c   1.000
_cell.angle_alpha   90.00
_cell.angle_beta   90.00
_cell.angle_gamma   90.00
#
_symmetry.space_group_name_H-M   'P 1'
#
loop_
_entity.id
_entity.type
_entity.pdbx_description
1 polymer ?
#
loop_
_entity_poly.entity_id
_entity_poly.type
_entity_poly.pdbx_seq_one_letter_code
_entity_poly.pdbx_strand_id
1 'polypeptide(L)'
;GTPLNLSVSDRGRPDSLLLSWDEPEGGAEGYSLALSSLGSSTWLQNGSVGPNITSFWFHGLTPGMCYQIEVTATLACMETTSQTVTAQTSPSPVRNLSLSSGGSSAMLHASWAHAHGERDGYHLALYHSDSQTLVRNASILPNASTFLFDGLLAGSEYALKVSTVAGSIQTSTSIHQWTAPSIPTQLRLSPGSSTSLIASWADAAGAAWLHLMLHNLLTQTVTTTLSARRGLTSYTFQHLHPGTQYSLGLSAMAGPYTVVGPNATAWTYPLSPGNVTLSRAEEQSSLQARWSTPAGERDFYLVTLQEGEDGAPTRNISVDGDNSRVTFHGLSPGKQYSVQVTAVAGPYRASARSTAAWTQPLPPSNVSLSSQGSPHSLLASWDEATGEGYVLALSPMEQPVKNSSLLRGVTNFTYEGLRPGTLYTFEVSTMAGPYTSSPRRITNWTYPLPLEQLTLSNHGHSTSLQASWRAAPAGSTGYTATLWETKFQERVRNVTVGSNWTNVTFEDLVPGRQYTLEMAALAGSYRSAVRSATDWTYPLAPAGVTLTNTRHPLGLSAFWDKAAGDVDQFHLQLYSKSHPAQRNISVGPDTHNFTFLGLSPGIQYFLKVTVLSGPYRSSSHFATEWTYPLSLANVSVQPGWRPQELHVSWVESGGGRDHLVQLSVAESLSIIRNVSVPRGVTQLHLEGLVPGSRYRVEIISQAGPHRTSSQTAIGYTVPLPPLSLSASPVSTAWALAVHWETPPGQRDRYLLSVHEEGSSAPARTLEAGKESTNVTLTQLEPGTCYLVRIWAVAGPYGSLRKNVTGCTVPAAPTNLSLTNPGSSSELYTFWNKPPGRRDLYRVTLYSLSTQSNVRVQTLSPDAQNITWTHLEAGSRFAVQVTAVKGSFEASSTNVTQWTHPLAPANLTLGSPSASALQVSWAAKRGGAEGYVVDAYDTASSSRIGHMALGGGTRTHIFRNLSPGTHYSVAVRATAGPFHTSTPNLTHCTREYDALFA
;
A
#
# COMPACT_ATOMS: atom_id res chain seq x y z
N GLY A 1 -181.87 -29.19 99.03
CA GLY A 1 -181.72 -30.11 97.88
C GLY A 1 -180.26 -30.46 97.61
N THR A 2 -179.99 -31.31 96.61
CA THR A 2 -178.65 -31.59 96.06
C THR A 2 -178.07 -30.37 95.32
N PRO A 3 -176.73 -30.19 95.25
CA PRO A 3 -176.09 -29.06 94.57
C PRO A 3 -175.95 -29.26 93.05
N LEU A 4 -175.86 -28.15 92.30
CA LEU A 4 -175.57 -28.14 90.85
C LEU A 4 -174.13 -28.62 90.53
N ASN A 5 -173.81 -28.80 89.25
CA ASN A 5 -172.47 -29.08 88.72
C ASN A 5 -172.12 -28.07 87.60
N LEU A 6 -170.87 -27.59 87.51
CA LEU A 6 -170.44 -26.53 86.54
C LEU A 6 -169.21 -26.93 85.70
N SER A 7 -169.12 -26.43 84.45
CA SER A 7 -168.00 -26.68 83.52
C SER A 7 -167.72 -25.50 82.57
N VAL A 8 -166.45 -25.27 82.17
CA VAL A 8 -166.03 -24.10 81.34
C VAL A 8 -165.00 -24.42 80.23
N SER A 9 -165.03 -23.72 79.07
CA SER A 9 -164.07 -23.87 77.94
C SER A 9 -163.88 -22.61 77.07
N ASP A 10 -162.66 -22.35 76.55
CA ASP A 10 -162.34 -21.23 75.61
C ASP A 10 -162.36 -21.64 74.11
N ARG A 11 -162.28 -22.94 73.82
CA ARG A 11 -162.09 -23.53 72.47
C ARG A 11 -160.99 -22.87 71.62
N GLY A 12 -159.91 -22.41 72.25
CA GLY A 12 -158.79 -21.74 71.57
C GLY A 12 -159.13 -20.35 71.01
N ARG A 13 -160.22 -19.72 71.46
CA ARG A 13 -160.54 -18.32 71.16
C ARG A 13 -159.99 -17.42 72.27
N PRO A 14 -159.34 -16.30 71.92
CA PRO A 14 -158.72 -15.43 72.91
C PRO A 14 -159.73 -14.54 73.67
N ASP A 15 -161.01 -14.50 73.29
CA ASP A 15 -161.98 -13.47 73.70
C ASP A 15 -163.34 -13.99 74.21
N SER A 16 -163.49 -15.29 74.47
CA SER A 16 -164.77 -15.88 74.92
C SER A 16 -164.63 -17.16 75.75
N LEU A 17 -165.57 -17.39 76.69
CA LEU A 17 -165.68 -18.60 77.52
C LEU A 17 -167.13 -19.13 77.53
N LEU A 18 -167.30 -20.44 77.41
CA LEU A 18 -168.59 -21.15 77.54
C LEU A 18 -168.75 -21.75 78.93
N LEU A 19 -169.89 -21.57 79.58
CA LEU A 19 -170.32 -22.21 80.84
C LEU A 19 -171.47 -23.22 80.60
N SER A 20 -171.47 -24.35 81.29
CA SER A 20 -172.56 -25.36 81.27
C SER A 20 -172.81 -26.04 82.63
N TRP A 21 -174.08 -26.37 82.94
CA TRP A 21 -174.55 -26.88 84.23
C TRP A 21 -175.80 -27.80 84.16
N ASP A 22 -176.09 -28.53 85.24
CA ASP A 22 -177.21 -29.50 85.36
C ASP A 22 -178.42 -28.95 86.18
N GLU A 23 -179.62 -29.55 86.00
CA GLU A 23 -180.88 -29.16 86.69
C GLU A 23 -181.07 -29.87 88.06
N PRO A 24 -181.53 -29.18 89.14
CA PRO A 24 -181.58 -29.75 90.48
C PRO A 24 -182.87 -30.51 90.82
N GLU A 25 -182.75 -31.58 91.63
CA GLU A 25 -183.88 -32.38 92.12
C GLU A 25 -184.83 -31.55 93.01
N GLY A 26 -186.05 -31.35 92.52
CA GLY A 26 -187.09 -30.55 93.17
C GLY A 26 -187.79 -29.55 92.24
N GLY A 27 -187.20 -29.27 91.07
CA GLY A 27 -187.70 -28.29 90.11
C GLY A 27 -187.27 -26.88 90.49
N ALA A 28 -186.43 -26.26 89.65
CA ALA A 28 -186.06 -24.86 89.79
C ALA A 28 -187.08 -23.96 89.09
N GLU A 29 -187.34 -22.77 89.64
CA GLU A 29 -188.11 -21.73 88.94
C GLU A 29 -187.23 -20.84 88.04
N GLY A 30 -185.90 -20.87 88.24
CA GLY A 30 -184.92 -20.22 87.37
C GLY A 30 -183.51 -20.16 87.96
N TYR A 31 -182.56 -19.71 87.15
CA TYR A 31 -181.14 -19.53 87.54
C TYR A 31 -180.66 -18.08 87.32
N SER A 32 -179.74 -17.62 88.16
CA SER A 32 -178.93 -16.43 87.92
C SER A 32 -177.46 -16.77 87.77
N LEU A 33 -176.82 -16.17 86.77
CA LEU A 33 -175.41 -16.33 86.43
C LEU A 33 -174.66 -15.02 86.67
N ALA A 34 -173.43 -15.07 87.16
CA ALA A 34 -172.56 -13.90 87.24
C ALA A 34 -171.10 -14.27 86.93
N LEU A 35 -170.41 -13.49 86.11
CA LEU A 35 -168.97 -13.63 85.84
C LEU A 35 -168.23 -12.40 86.37
N SER A 36 -167.09 -12.62 87.03
CA SER A 36 -166.11 -11.61 87.42
C SER A 36 -164.71 -12.00 86.94
N SER A 37 -163.76 -11.06 86.93
CA SER A 37 -162.34 -11.41 86.82
C SER A 37 -161.89 -12.05 88.13
N LEU A 38 -161.05 -13.09 88.05
CA LEU A 38 -160.63 -13.84 89.24
C LEU A 38 -159.95 -12.90 90.26
N GLY A 39 -160.56 -12.77 91.45
CA GLY A 39 -160.09 -11.86 92.51
C GLY A 39 -160.77 -10.48 92.57
N SER A 40 -161.70 -10.15 91.66
CA SER A 40 -162.55 -8.95 91.79
C SER A 40 -163.94 -9.30 92.32
N SER A 41 -164.43 -8.51 93.28
CA SER A 41 -165.80 -8.60 93.82
C SER A 41 -166.86 -7.91 92.96
N THR A 42 -166.48 -7.26 91.87
CA THR A 42 -167.42 -6.66 90.92
C THR A 42 -167.81 -7.65 89.84
N TRP A 43 -169.10 -7.97 89.75
CA TRP A 43 -169.65 -8.76 88.64
C TRP A 43 -169.53 -7.98 87.32
N LEU A 44 -168.78 -8.54 86.36
CA LEU A 44 -168.56 -7.97 85.02
C LEU A 44 -169.76 -8.18 84.10
N GLN A 45 -170.40 -9.35 84.20
CA GLN A 45 -171.64 -9.68 83.49
C GLN A 45 -172.53 -10.46 84.45
N ASN A 46 -173.81 -10.10 84.54
CA ASN A 46 -174.84 -10.86 85.23
C ASN A 46 -176.01 -11.17 84.29
N GLY A 47 -176.72 -12.25 84.56
CA GLY A 47 -177.88 -12.68 83.79
C GLY A 47 -178.80 -13.55 84.61
N SER A 48 -180.07 -13.62 84.22
CA SER A 48 -181.01 -14.63 84.71
C SER A 48 -181.59 -15.37 83.51
N VAL A 49 -181.70 -16.69 83.65
CA VAL A 49 -182.15 -17.61 82.61
C VAL A 49 -183.24 -18.50 83.17
N GLY A 50 -184.25 -18.76 82.33
CA GLY A 50 -185.40 -19.58 82.69
C GLY A 50 -185.02 -21.03 83.03
N PRO A 51 -185.92 -21.77 83.68
CA PRO A 51 -185.60 -23.05 84.33
C PRO A 51 -185.11 -24.14 83.35
N ASN A 52 -185.49 -24.06 82.08
CA ASN A 52 -185.12 -25.05 81.06
C ASN A 52 -183.73 -24.80 80.40
N ILE A 53 -182.87 -23.94 80.97
CA ILE A 53 -181.57 -23.56 80.37
C ILE A 53 -180.40 -24.05 81.23
N THR A 54 -179.44 -24.71 80.57
CA THR A 54 -178.30 -25.43 81.16
C THR A 54 -176.92 -24.96 80.63
N SER A 55 -176.84 -23.89 79.82
CA SER A 55 -175.55 -23.35 79.35
C SER A 55 -175.63 -21.87 78.91
N PHE A 56 -174.47 -21.19 78.91
CA PHE A 56 -174.34 -19.75 78.60
C PHE A 56 -172.93 -19.37 78.10
N TRP A 57 -172.81 -18.41 77.19
CA TRP A 57 -171.51 -17.88 76.72
C TRP A 57 -171.22 -16.49 77.26
N PHE A 58 -169.97 -16.28 77.69
CA PHE A 58 -169.40 -14.98 77.98
C PHE A 58 -168.49 -14.54 76.83
N HIS A 59 -168.71 -13.33 76.32
CA HIS A 59 -167.99 -12.75 75.19
C HIS A 59 -167.38 -11.38 75.55
N GLY A 60 -166.37 -10.96 74.80
CA GLY A 60 -165.68 -9.68 75.01
C GLY A 60 -164.62 -9.76 76.11
N LEU A 61 -164.02 -10.94 76.29
CA LEU A 61 -163.00 -11.21 77.29
C LEU A 61 -161.61 -10.81 76.77
N THR A 62 -160.69 -10.52 77.69
CA THR A 62 -159.31 -10.14 77.36
C THR A 62 -158.48 -11.41 77.11
N PRO A 63 -157.63 -11.46 76.07
CA PRO A 63 -156.73 -12.58 75.82
C PRO A 63 -155.74 -12.81 76.97
N GLY A 64 -155.52 -14.06 77.35
CA GLY A 64 -154.63 -14.46 78.44
C GLY A 64 -155.21 -14.35 79.85
N MET A 65 -156.40 -13.79 80.05
CA MET A 65 -156.97 -13.51 81.38
C MET A 65 -157.74 -14.68 82.00
N CYS A 66 -157.70 -14.78 83.34
CA CYS A 66 -158.50 -15.69 84.16
C CYS A 66 -159.80 -15.05 84.69
N TYR A 67 -160.91 -15.78 84.59
CA TYR A 67 -162.25 -15.37 85.03
C TYR A 67 -162.86 -16.37 86.01
N GLN A 68 -163.77 -15.89 86.88
CA GLN A 68 -164.56 -16.66 87.84
C GLN A 68 -166.06 -16.48 87.54
N ILE A 69 -166.84 -17.54 87.71
CA ILE A 69 -168.25 -17.59 87.33
C ILE A 69 -169.07 -18.23 88.45
N GLU A 70 -170.15 -17.58 88.90
CA GLU A 70 -171.15 -18.09 89.86
C GLU A 70 -172.48 -18.42 89.16
N VAL A 71 -173.16 -19.46 89.64
CA VAL A 71 -174.50 -19.89 89.23
C VAL A 71 -175.35 -20.15 90.48
N THR A 72 -176.55 -19.58 90.52
CA THR A 72 -177.51 -19.70 91.63
C THR A 72 -178.87 -20.18 91.11
N ALA A 73 -179.50 -21.14 91.80
CA ALA A 73 -180.81 -21.71 91.47
C ALA A 73 -181.85 -21.41 92.56
N THR A 74 -183.11 -21.22 92.15
CA THR A 74 -184.26 -20.96 93.03
C THR A 74 -185.26 -22.13 92.98
N LEU A 75 -185.66 -22.70 94.12
CA LEU A 75 -186.56 -23.87 94.20
C LEU A 75 -187.94 -23.52 94.80
N ALA A 76 -188.97 -24.25 94.37
CA ALA A 76 -190.39 -23.92 94.59
C ALA A 76 -190.87 -23.81 96.06
N CYS A 77 -190.15 -24.38 97.03
CA CYS A 77 -190.49 -24.30 98.46
C CYS A 77 -189.74 -23.18 99.23
N MET A 78 -189.20 -22.16 98.53
CA MET A 78 -188.41 -21.06 99.10
C MET A 78 -187.08 -21.48 99.74
N GLU A 79 -186.36 -22.40 99.08
CA GLU A 79 -184.92 -22.63 99.30
C GLU A 79 -184.13 -22.31 98.01
N THR A 80 -182.85 -21.90 98.14
CA THR A 80 -181.98 -21.51 97.02
C THR A 80 -180.57 -22.11 97.17
N THR A 81 -179.90 -22.45 96.07
CA THR A 81 -178.55 -23.07 96.06
C THR A 81 -177.60 -22.39 95.06
N SER A 82 -176.29 -22.23 95.35
CA SER A 82 -175.30 -21.67 94.41
C SER A 82 -173.97 -22.44 94.33
N GLN A 83 -173.21 -22.22 93.25
CA GLN A 83 -171.87 -22.78 92.99
C GLN A 83 -171.00 -21.87 92.11
N THR A 84 -169.66 -22.05 92.15
CA THR A 84 -168.67 -21.25 91.39
C THR A 84 -167.59 -22.07 90.67
N VAL A 85 -167.06 -21.56 89.55
CA VAL A 85 -166.00 -22.19 88.70
C VAL A 85 -165.06 -21.12 88.06
N THR A 86 -163.86 -21.50 87.56
CA THR A 86 -162.88 -20.57 86.96
C THR A 86 -162.25 -21.08 85.64
N ALA A 87 -161.80 -20.18 84.74
CA ALA A 87 -161.11 -20.53 83.47
C ALA A 87 -160.27 -19.37 82.86
N GLN A 88 -159.35 -19.68 81.93
CA GLN A 88 -158.44 -18.74 81.25
C GLN A 88 -158.63 -18.74 79.72
N THR A 89 -158.37 -17.61 79.04
CA THR A 89 -158.39 -17.46 77.57
C THR A 89 -157.01 -17.55 76.92
N SER A 90 -156.93 -17.97 75.66
CA SER A 90 -155.69 -18.12 74.88
C SER A 90 -154.97 -16.79 74.51
N PRO A 91 -153.61 -16.74 74.41
CA PRO A 91 -152.84 -15.52 74.09
C PRO A 91 -152.56 -15.27 72.59
N SER A 92 -152.34 -13.99 72.23
CA SER A 92 -152.01 -13.56 70.85
C SER A 92 -150.53 -13.73 70.47
N PRO A 93 -150.19 -13.83 69.16
CA PRO A 93 -148.80 -13.88 68.68
C PRO A 93 -148.14 -12.48 68.54
N VAL A 94 -146.80 -12.44 68.41
CA VAL A 94 -146.01 -11.23 68.14
C VAL A 94 -146.25 -10.64 66.74
N ARG A 95 -145.91 -9.36 66.57
CA ARG A 95 -146.01 -8.62 65.29
C ARG A 95 -144.64 -8.11 64.84
N ASN A 96 -144.49 -7.78 63.56
CA ASN A 96 -143.32 -7.08 62.99
C ASN A 96 -141.94 -7.72 63.31
N LEU A 97 -141.82 -9.05 63.17
CA LEU A 97 -140.55 -9.76 63.37
C LEU A 97 -139.52 -9.42 62.27
N SER A 98 -138.28 -9.07 62.65
CA SER A 98 -137.17 -8.72 61.74
C SER A 98 -135.83 -9.34 62.17
N LEU A 99 -134.87 -9.51 61.23
CA LEU A 99 -133.54 -10.08 61.46
C LEU A 99 -132.48 -9.47 60.51
N SER A 100 -131.34 -8.98 61.01
CA SER A 100 -130.29 -8.30 60.22
C SER A 100 -128.86 -8.59 60.70
N SER A 101 -127.86 -8.60 59.81
CA SER A 101 -126.44 -8.87 60.17
C SER A 101 -125.54 -7.64 60.29
N GLY A 102 -125.98 -6.48 59.79
CA GLY A 102 -125.18 -5.23 59.84
C GLY A 102 -123.83 -5.31 59.11
N GLY A 103 -123.65 -6.26 58.18
CA GLY A 103 -122.36 -6.52 57.53
C GLY A 103 -121.35 -7.32 58.37
N SER A 104 -121.74 -7.81 59.56
CA SER A 104 -120.91 -8.68 60.39
C SER A 104 -120.76 -10.07 59.77
N SER A 105 -119.58 -10.66 59.94
CA SER A 105 -119.30 -12.05 59.60
C SER A 105 -119.69 -13.05 60.70
N ALA A 106 -120.20 -12.60 61.85
CA ALA A 106 -120.43 -13.48 63.01
C ALA A 106 -121.64 -13.12 63.89
N MET A 107 -122.52 -12.19 63.48
CA MET A 107 -123.62 -11.69 64.33
C MET A 107 -124.92 -11.46 63.54
N LEU A 108 -126.07 -11.65 64.21
CA LEU A 108 -127.42 -11.33 63.74
C LEU A 108 -128.27 -10.68 64.83
N HIS A 109 -128.95 -9.58 64.53
CA HIS A 109 -129.82 -8.85 65.44
C HIS A 109 -131.30 -9.01 65.05
N ALA A 110 -132.14 -9.37 66.02
CA ALA A 110 -133.56 -9.61 65.86
C ALA A 110 -134.42 -8.60 66.63
N SER A 111 -135.60 -8.26 66.10
CA SER A 111 -136.58 -7.42 66.81
C SER A 111 -138.04 -7.70 66.41
N TRP A 112 -138.99 -7.41 67.31
CA TRP A 112 -140.43 -7.64 67.16
C TRP A 112 -141.26 -6.69 68.05
N ALA A 113 -142.56 -6.59 67.77
CA ALA A 113 -143.55 -5.84 68.55
C ALA A 113 -144.44 -6.78 69.39
N HIS A 114 -144.91 -6.28 70.54
CA HIS A 114 -145.62 -7.09 71.53
C HIS A 114 -146.99 -7.60 71.10
N ALA A 115 -147.40 -8.72 71.72
CA ALA A 115 -148.72 -9.31 71.58
C ALA A 115 -149.78 -8.64 72.48
N HIS A 116 -151.06 -8.65 72.05
CA HIS A 116 -152.19 -8.15 72.84
C HIS A 116 -152.70 -9.18 73.85
N GLY A 117 -153.19 -8.68 74.99
CA GLY A 117 -153.63 -9.49 76.14
C GLY A 117 -152.56 -9.56 77.24
N GLU A 118 -152.87 -10.32 78.30
CA GLU A 118 -151.86 -10.78 79.24
C GLU A 118 -150.97 -11.86 78.60
N ARG A 119 -149.70 -11.87 79.03
CA ARG A 119 -148.66 -12.78 78.55
C ARG A 119 -147.53 -12.86 79.58
N ASP A 120 -146.98 -14.06 79.75
CA ASP A 120 -145.93 -14.36 80.70
C ASP A 120 -144.53 -14.23 80.10
N GLY A 121 -144.40 -14.31 78.76
CA GLY A 121 -143.11 -14.19 78.09
C GLY A 121 -143.11 -14.56 76.61
N TYR A 122 -141.89 -14.60 76.05
CA TYR A 122 -141.59 -15.04 74.70
C TYR A 122 -140.55 -16.18 74.69
N HIS A 123 -140.62 -17.06 73.69
CA HIS A 123 -139.60 -18.07 73.39
C HIS A 123 -139.03 -17.88 71.98
N LEU A 124 -137.71 -17.77 71.86
CA LEU A 124 -136.99 -17.58 70.61
C LEU A 124 -136.14 -18.81 70.28
N ALA A 125 -136.19 -19.27 69.02
CA ALA A 125 -135.38 -20.37 68.51
C ALA A 125 -134.73 -19.98 67.17
N LEU A 126 -133.39 -19.90 67.12
CA LEU A 126 -132.61 -19.65 65.91
C LEU A 126 -131.99 -20.96 65.40
N TYR A 127 -132.16 -21.24 64.12
CA TYR A 127 -131.65 -22.39 63.38
C TYR A 127 -130.65 -21.93 62.32
N HIS A 128 -129.71 -22.78 61.91
CA HIS A 128 -128.88 -22.57 60.73
C HIS A 128 -129.61 -23.17 59.51
N SER A 129 -129.78 -22.41 58.42
CA SER A 129 -130.69 -22.79 57.32
C SER A 129 -130.29 -24.11 56.65
N ASP A 130 -129.01 -24.28 56.30
CA ASP A 130 -128.55 -25.45 55.53
C ASP A 130 -128.63 -26.76 56.33
N SER A 131 -128.35 -26.71 57.63
CA SER A 131 -128.28 -27.88 58.50
C SER A 131 -129.54 -28.12 59.32
N GLN A 132 -130.48 -27.17 59.34
CA GLN A 132 -131.70 -27.17 60.18
C GLN A 132 -131.42 -27.37 61.68
N THR A 133 -130.18 -27.19 62.12
CA THR A 133 -129.75 -27.36 63.50
C THR A 133 -130.12 -26.13 64.32
N LEU A 134 -130.72 -26.34 65.50
CA LEU A 134 -130.98 -25.28 66.48
C LEU A 134 -129.64 -24.74 67.03
N VAL A 135 -129.36 -23.47 66.77
CA VAL A 135 -128.12 -22.77 67.14
C VAL A 135 -128.27 -22.07 68.50
N ARG A 136 -129.44 -21.49 68.75
CA ARG A 136 -129.81 -20.83 70.01
C ARG A 136 -131.29 -21.01 70.32
N ASN A 137 -131.60 -21.17 71.60
CA ASN A 137 -132.96 -21.18 72.15
C ASN A 137 -132.96 -20.33 73.43
N ALA A 138 -133.92 -19.43 73.59
CA ALA A 138 -133.98 -18.50 74.72
C ALA A 138 -135.44 -18.17 75.11
N SER A 139 -135.72 -18.19 76.41
CA SER A 139 -136.96 -17.65 77.00
C SER A 139 -136.70 -16.21 77.46
N ILE A 140 -137.61 -15.28 77.17
CA ILE A 140 -137.44 -13.85 77.46
C ILE A 140 -138.70 -13.27 78.11
N LEU A 141 -138.51 -12.32 79.03
CA LEU A 141 -139.57 -11.61 79.73
C LEU A 141 -140.58 -10.93 78.77
N PRO A 142 -141.84 -10.72 79.20
CA PRO A 142 -142.94 -10.30 78.32
C PRO A 142 -142.80 -8.86 77.80
N ASN A 143 -141.88 -8.08 78.36
CA ASN A 143 -141.57 -6.70 77.99
C ASN A 143 -140.42 -6.58 76.98
N ALA A 144 -139.82 -7.68 76.52
CA ALA A 144 -138.73 -7.65 75.55
C ALA A 144 -139.21 -7.58 74.09
N SER A 145 -138.46 -6.84 73.26
CA SER A 145 -138.74 -6.57 71.84
C SER A 145 -137.53 -6.79 70.91
N THR A 146 -136.36 -7.15 71.45
CA THR A 146 -135.10 -7.31 70.70
C THR A 146 -134.23 -8.43 71.27
N PHE A 147 -133.42 -9.08 70.43
CA PHE A 147 -132.41 -10.05 70.85
C PHE A 147 -131.22 -10.10 69.87
N LEU A 148 -129.99 -10.30 70.37
CA LEU A 148 -128.78 -10.41 69.56
C LEU A 148 -128.25 -11.86 69.59
N PHE A 149 -127.89 -12.37 68.42
CA PHE A 149 -127.22 -13.65 68.22
C PHE A 149 -125.76 -13.40 67.81
N ASP A 150 -124.83 -13.99 68.55
CA ASP A 150 -123.39 -13.88 68.35
C ASP A 150 -122.73 -15.26 68.14
N GLY A 151 -121.45 -15.26 67.75
CA GLY A 151 -120.68 -16.49 67.52
C GLY A 151 -121.13 -17.29 66.29
N LEU A 152 -121.67 -16.62 65.28
CA LEU A 152 -122.15 -17.23 64.04
C LEU A 152 -121.00 -17.48 63.04
N LEU A 153 -121.25 -18.35 62.06
CA LEU A 153 -120.31 -18.64 60.97
C LEU A 153 -120.35 -17.53 59.91
N ALA A 154 -119.20 -17.28 59.28
CA ALA A 154 -119.04 -16.29 58.21
C ALA A 154 -119.55 -16.82 56.86
N GLY A 155 -120.38 -16.02 56.17
CA GLY A 155 -120.97 -16.38 54.88
C GLY A 155 -122.08 -17.44 54.97
N SER A 156 -122.90 -17.41 56.03
CA SER A 156 -123.89 -18.44 56.36
C SER A 156 -125.29 -17.86 56.63
N GLU A 157 -126.35 -18.64 56.36
CA GLU A 157 -127.76 -18.25 56.54
C GLU A 157 -128.41 -18.88 57.79
N TYR A 158 -129.28 -18.13 58.46
CA TYR A 158 -129.97 -18.55 59.69
C TYR A 158 -131.47 -18.18 59.66
N ALA A 159 -132.27 -18.94 60.41
CA ALA A 159 -133.73 -18.83 60.51
C ALA A 159 -134.21 -18.68 61.97
N LEU A 160 -135.04 -17.69 62.29
CA LEU A 160 -135.54 -17.38 63.64
C LEU A 160 -137.05 -17.69 63.76
N LYS A 161 -137.46 -18.32 64.87
CA LYS A 161 -138.86 -18.50 65.30
C LYS A 161 -139.10 -17.85 66.67
N VAL A 162 -140.25 -17.19 66.86
CA VAL A 162 -140.65 -16.50 68.10
C VAL A 162 -142.06 -16.89 68.53
N SER A 163 -142.23 -17.35 69.77
CA SER A 163 -143.51 -17.74 70.39
C SER A 163 -143.88 -16.81 71.55
N THR A 164 -145.18 -16.58 71.79
CA THR A 164 -145.74 -15.86 72.96
C THR A 164 -146.43 -16.87 73.88
N VAL A 165 -146.33 -16.69 75.20
CA VAL A 165 -146.87 -17.61 76.22
C VAL A 165 -147.79 -16.86 77.19
N ALA A 166 -148.89 -17.48 77.61
CA ALA A 166 -149.70 -17.09 78.78
C ALA A 166 -150.30 -18.35 79.43
N GLY A 167 -150.09 -18.51 80.74
CA GLY A 167 -150.37 -19.75 81.46
C GLY A 167 -149.67 -20.94 80.81
N SER A 168 -150.44 -21.96 80.44
CA SER A 168 -149.96 -23.15 79.73
C SER A 168 -150.09 -23.08 78.20
N ILE A 169 -150.55 -21.94 77.64
CA ILE A 169 -150.93 -21.80 76.22
C ILE A 169 -149.92 -20.90 75.48
N GLN A 170 -149.58 -21.23 74.22
CA GLN A 170 -148.60 -20.47 73.42
C GLN A 170 -148.89 -20.40 71.90
N THR A 171 -148.43 -19.33 71.22
CA THR A 171 -148.64 -19.06 69.77
C THR A 171 -147.38 -18.46 69.09
N SER A 172 -147.07 -18.69 67.79
CA SER A 172 -145.70 -18.42 67.22
C SER A 172 -145.58 -17.93 65.75
N THR A 173 -144.42 -17.34 65.36
CA THR A 173 -144.07 -16.72 64.04
C THR A 173 -142.55 -16.87 63.66
N SER A 174 -142.08 -16.59 62.41
CA SER A 174 -140.67 -16.82 61.97
C SER A 174 -140.09 -15.99 60.77
N ILE A 175 -138.75 -15.91 60.59
CA ILE A 175 -137.98 -15.15 59.52
C ILE A 175 -136.52 -15.70 59.24
N HIS A 176 -135.80 -15.27 58.18
CA HIS A 176 -134.42 -15.70 57.77
C HIS A 176 -133.40 -14.55 57.46
N GLN A 177 -132.06 -14.77 57.54
CA GLN A 177 -130.98 -13.80 57.19
C GLN A 177 -129.53 -14.38 57.04
N TRP A 178 -128.62 -13.71 56.29
CA TRP A 178 -127.18 -14.07 56.05
C TRP A 178 -126.11 -13.24 56.81
N THR A 179 -124.96 -13.84 57.13
CA THR A 179 -123.70 -13.18 57.56
C THR A 179 -122.70 -12.95 56.39
N ALA A 180 -121.70 -12.08 56.59
CA ALA A 180 -120.67 -11.73 55.58
C ALA A 180 -119.41 -12.63 55.61
N PRO A 181 -118.59 -12.71 54.52
CA PRO A 181 -117.34 -13.49 54.48
C PRO A 181 -116.12 -12.75 55.08
N SER A 182 -114.99 -13.44 55.31
CA SER A 182 -113.75 -12.84 55.82
C SER A 182 -112.87 -12.18 54.74
N ILE A 183 -111.98 -11.29 55.17
CA ILE A 183 -111.06 -10.54 54.31
C ILE A 183 -109.74 -11.31 54.11
N PRO A 184 -109.29 -11.58 52.86
CA PRO A 184 -108.00 -12.20 52.61
C PRO A 184 -106.81 -11.35 53.06
N THR A 185 -105.79 -11.99 53.61
CA THR A 185 -104.57 -11.36 54.16
C THR A 185 -103.30 -11.83 53.45
N GLN A 186 -102.17 -11.16 53.70
CA GLN A 186 -100.81 -11.57 53.28
C GLN A 186 -100.59 -11.82 51.77
N LEU A 187 -101.16 -11.02 50.87
CA LEU A 187 -100.89 -11.15 49.43
C LEU A 187 -99.40 -10.91 49.11
N ARG A 188 -98.78 -11.83 48.38
CA ARG A 188 -97.41 -11.73 47.85
C ARG A 188 -97.38 -12.07 46.37
N LEU A 189 -96.43 -11.47 45.64
CA LEU A 189 -96.15 -11.72 44.24
C LEU A 189 -94.63 -11.84 44.06
N SER A 190 -94.15 -12.89 43.40
CA SER A 190 -92.71 -13.17 43.22
C SER A 190 -92.37 -13.65 41.80
N PRO A 191 -91.14 -13.45 41.31
CA PRO A 191 -90.71 -13.96 40.01
C PRO A 191 -90.62 -15.49 39.99
N GLY A 192 -91.19 -16.12 38.95
CA GLY A 192 -91.00 -17.54 38.66
C GLY A 192 -89.97 -17.77 37.54
N SER A 193 -90.10 -17.03 36.44
CA SER A 193 -89.20 -17.09 35.28
C SER A 193 -89.18 -15.76 34.51
N SER A 194 -88.62 -15.74 33.31
CA SER A 194 -88.78 -14.62 32.38
C SER A 194 -90.22 -14.46 31.86
N THR A 195 -91.11 -15.44 32.06
CA THR A 195 -92.49 -15.40 31.54
C THR A 195 -93.54 -15.79 32.59
N SER A 196 -93.18 -15.82 33.88
CA SER A 196 -94.09 -16.21 34.95
C SER A 196 -93.88 -15.49 36.28
N LEU A 197 -94.99 -15.29 37.00
CA LEU A 197 -95.06 -14.74 38.36
C LEU A 197 -95.92 -15.65 39.25
N ILE A 198 -95.53 -15.79 40.52
CA ILE A 198 -96.23 -16.63 41.50
C ILE A 198 -96.88 -15.73 42.54
N ALA A 199 -98.18 -15.93 42.77
CA ALA A 199 -98.97 -15.21 43.77
C ALA A 199 -99.38 -16.12 44.92
N SER A 200 -99.45 -15.60 46.15
CA SER A 200 -99.93 -16.33 47.33
C SER A 200 -100.61 -15.42 48.36
N TRP A 201 -101.56 -15.95 49.14
CA TRP A 201 -102.39 -15.24 50.12
C TRP A 201 -102.93 -16.17 51.22
N ALA A 202 -103.52 -15.59 52.28
CA ALA A 202 -104.10 -16.28 53.43
C ALA A 202 -105.55 -15.83 53.74
N ASP A 203 -106.25 -16.57 54.61
CA ASP A 203 -107.51 -16.21 55.29
C ASP A 203 -108.74 -15.80 54.44
N ALA A 204 -109.22 -16.70 53.58
CA ALA A 204 -110.48 -16.56 52.82
C ALA A 204 -111.64 -17.40 53.40
N ALA A 205 -111.91 -17.30 54.71
CA ALA A 205 -112.98 -18.03 55.37
C ALA A 205 -114.39 -17.49 55.01
N GLY A 206 -115.37 -18.39 54.87
CA GLY A 206 -116.72 -18.05 54.45
C GLY A 206 -116.89 -17.66 52.97
N ALA A 207 -115.81 -17.32 52.27
CA ALA A 207 -115.85 -16.96 50.85
C ALA A 207 -116.16 -18.17 49.96
N ALA A 208 -117.14 -18.02 49.06
CA ALA A 208 -117.45 -18.98 48.00
C ALA A 208 -116.51 -18.81 46.78
N TRP A 209 -116.15 -17.56 46.48
CA TRP A 209 -115.34 -17.17 45.33
C TRP A 209 -114.25 -16.16 45.72
N LEU A 210 -113.12 -16.25 45.02
CA LEU A 210 -112.00 -15.29 45.05
C LEU A 210 -111.77 -14.74 43.65
N HIS A 211 -111.65 -13.43 43.49
CA HIS A 211 -111.37 -12.79 42.20
C HIS A 211 -109.98 -12.14 42.22
N LEU A 212 -109.15 -12.46 41.22
CA LEU A 212 -107.78 -11.99 41.06
C LEU A 212 -107.65 -11.17 39.77
N MET A 213 -107.01 -10.00 39.84
CA MET A 213 -106.76 -9.14 38.69
C MET A 213 -105.28 -8.76 38.61
N LEU A 214 -104.59 -9.23 37.57
CA LEU A 214 -103.19 -8.89 37.28
C LEU A 214 -103.12 -7.81 36.20
N HIS A 215 -102.40 -6.73 36.47
CA HIS A 215 -102.17 -5.59 35.60
C HIS A 215 -100.70 -5.53 35.17
N ASN A 216 -100.43 -5.24 33.89
CA ASN A 216 -99.10 -4.86 33.43
C ASN A 216 -98.90 -3.37 33.71
N LEU A 217 -97.83 -3.00 34.43
CA LEU A 217 -97.58 -1.61 34.82
C LEU A 217 -97.03 -0.75 33.67
N LEU A 218 -96.37 -1.37 32.68
CA LEU A 218 -95.82 -0.67 31.51
C LEU A 218 -96.94 -0.24 30.55
N THR A 219 -97.88 -1.14 30.26
CA THR A 219 -99.00 -0.89 29.33
C THR A 219 -100.27 -0.40 30.02
N GLN A 220 -100.31 -0.43 31.36
CA GLN A 220 -101.49 -0.18 32.21
C GLN A 220 -102.70 -1.10 31.92
N THR A 221 -102.52 -2.15 31.12
CA THR A 221 -103.60 -3.07 30.74
C THR A 221 -103.81 -4.16 31.79
N VAL A 222 -105.07 -4.56 32.00
CA VAL A 222 -105.39 -5.80 32.73
C VAL A 222 -104.91 -6.97 31.89
N THR A 223 -103.93 -7.72 32.38
CA THR A 223 -103.31 -8.86 31.69
C THR A 223 -104.13 -10.13 31.90
N THR A 224 -104.70 -10.32 33.09
CA THR A 224 -105.48 -11.53 33.42
C THR A 224 -106.45 -11.25 34.56
N THR A 225 -107.71 -11.68 34.38
CA THR A 225 -108.74 -11.72 35.44
C THR A 225 -109.14 -13.17 35.70
N LEU A 226 -109.08 -13.64 36.94
CA LEU A 226 -109.36 -15.02 37.31
C LEU A 226 -110.37 -15.08 38.46
N SER A 227 -111.42 -15.89 38.34
CA SER A 227 -112.30 -16.25 39.45
C SER A 227 -112.02 -17.68 39.92
N ALA A 228 -111.51 -17.81 41.14
CA ALA A 228 -111.19 -19.08 41.79
C ALA A 228 -112.31 -19.48 42.78
N ARG A 229 -112.57 -20.79 42.90
CA ARG A 229 -113.45 -21.34 43.94
C ARG A 229 -112.74 -21.44 45.30
N ARG A 230 -113.53 -21.46 46.37
CA ARG A 230 -113.10 -21.68 47.77
C ARG A 230 -112.01 -22.77 47.88
N GLY A 231 -110.88 -22.43 48.50
CA GLY A 231 -109.81 -23.38 48.86
C GLY A 231 -108.41 -23.08 48.29
N LEU A 232 -108.25 -22.17 47.32
CA LEU A 232 -106.92 -21.78 46.83
C LEU A 232 -106.23 -20.74 47.72
N THR A 233 -104.92 -20.92 47.90
CA THR A 233 -104.00 -20.03 48.65
C THR A 233 -102.84 -19.50 47.78
N SER A 234 -102.69 -19.99 46.55
CA SER A 234 -101.68 -19.53 45.59
C SER A 234 -102.10 -19.77 44.14
N TYR A 235 -101.51 -19.02 43.21
CA TYR A 235 -101.72 -19.15 41.78
C TYR A 235 -100.49 -18.67 40.99
N THR A 236 -100.15 -19.34 39.90
CA THR A 236 -99.01 -18.96 39.03
C THR A 236 -99.51 -18.41 37.71
N PHE A 237 -99.20 -17.15 37.45
CA PHE A 237 -99.42 -16.50 36.16
C PHE A 237 -98.31 -16.91 35.19
N GLN A 238 -98.70 -17.35 33.99
CA GLN A 238 -97.81 -17.82 32.91
C GLN A 238 -98.01 -16.95 31.66
N HIS A 239 -97.11 -17.05 30.69
CA HIS A 239 -97.16 -16.31 29.41
C HIS A 239 -97.07 -14.78 29.57
N LEU A 240 -96.33 -14.33 30.59
CA LEU A 240 -96.02 -12.91 30.81
C LEU A 240 -94.82 -12.46 29.95
N HIS A 241 -94.66 -11.15 29.78
CA HIS A 241 -93.55 -10.56 29.03
C HIS A 241 -92.26 -10.53 29.88
N PRO A 242 -91.08 -10.84 29.31
CA PRO A 242 -89.79 -10.72 30.00
C PRO A 242 -89.41 -9.30 30.41
N GLY A 243 -88.70 -9.19 31.54
CA GLY A 243 -88.21 -7.92 32.09
C GLY A 243 -89.30 -6.90 32.43
N THR A 244 -90.55 -7.33 32.63
CA THR A 244 -91.72 -6.44 32.75
C THR A 244 -92.28 -6.45 34.18
N GLN A 245 -92.75 -5.29 34.66
CA GLN A 245 -93.35 -5.14 35.99
C GLN A 245 -94.88 -5.32 35.97
N TYR A 246 -95.41 -6.02 36.97
CA TYR A 246 -96.84 -6.31 37.12
C TYR A 246 -97.36 -5.99 38.53
N SER A 247 -98.67 -5.76 38.64
CA SER A 247 -99.42 -5.49 39.87
C SER A 247 -100.64 -6.42 39.99
N LEU A 248 -100.93 -6.94 41.18
CA LEU A 248 -102.01 -7.90 41.46
C LEU A 248 -102.95 -7.37 42.54
N GLY A 249 -104.27 -7.51 42.35
CA GLY A 249 -105.31 -7.31 43.38
C GLY A 249 -106.19 -8.56 43.59
N LEU A 250 -106.79 -8.68 44.78
CA LEU A 250 -107.58 -9.83 45.24
C LEU A 250 -108.90 -9.37 45.92
N SER A 251 -110.02 -10.07 45.70
CA SER A 251 -111.29 -9.87 46.43
C SER A 251 -112.04 -11.19 46.70
N ALA A 252 -112.96 -11.19 47.66
CA ALA A 252 -113.69 -12.37 48.16
C ALA A 252 -115.22 -12.14 48.20
N MET A 253 -116.02 -13.19 47.95
CA MET A 253 -117.49 -13.08 47.84
C MET A 253 -118.24 -14.23 48.51
N ALA A 254 -119.38 -13.95 49.17
CA ALA A 254 -120.32 -14.94 49.69
C ALA A 254 -121.75 -14.36 49.80
N GLY A 255 -122.75 -15.07 49.27
CA GLY A 255 -124.12 -14.57 49.18
C GLY A 255 -124.16 -13.20 48.46
N PRO A 256 -124.89 -12.20 48.99
CA PRO A 256 -124.90 -10.84 48.45
C PRO A 256 -123.67 -9.98 48.86
N TYR A 257 -122.74 -10.51 49.67
CA TYR A 257 -121.62 -9.75 50.21
C TYR A 257 -120.31 -9.94 49.42
N THR A 258 -119.61 -8.85 49.16
CA THR A 258 -118.28 -8.80 48.50
C THR A 258 -117.32 -7.97 49.36
N VAL A 259 -116.08 -8.42 49.53
CA VAL A 259 -115.03 -7.72 50.28
C VAL A 259 -113.71 -7.69 49.50
N VAL A 260 -113.01 -6.55 49.50
CA VAL A 260 -111.77 -6.33 48.74
C VAL A 260 -110.54 -6.52 49.65
N GLY A 261 -109.49 -7.14 49.13
CA GLY A 261 -108.22 -7.40 49.81
C GLY A 261 -107.05 -6.52 49.31
N PRO A 262 -105.80 -6.82 49.75
CA PRO A 262 -104.61 -6.01 49.46
C PRO A 262 -104.07 -6.19 48.02
N ASN A 263 -103.06 -5.40 47.65
CA ASN A 263 -102.36 -5.44 46.37
C ASN A 263 -100.85 -5.79 46.50
N ALA A 264 -100.21 -6.25 45.43
CA ALA A 264 -98.78 -6.62 45.39
C ALA A 264 -98.15 -6.43 44.00
N THR A 265 -96.84 -6.16 43.92
CA THR A 265 -96.11 -5.92 42.64
C THR A 265 -94.81 -6.72 42.51
N ALA A 266 -94.45 -7.17 41.30
CA ALA A 266 -93.20 -7.88 41.01
C ALA A 266 -92.74 -7.69 39.54
N TRP A 267 -91.50 -8.03 39.24
CA TRP A 267 -90.93 -8.06 37.87
C TRP A 267 -90.72 -9.52 37.40
N THR A 268 -90.79 -9.76 36.09
CA THR A 268 -90.28 -10.99 35.45
C THR A 268 -88.77 -10.86 35.14
N TYR A 269 -88.06 -11.98 35.00
CA TYR A 269 -86.63 -11.95 34.64
C TYR A 269 -86.40 -11.44 33.19
N PRO A 270 -85.34 -10.65 32.93
CA PRO A 270 -84.93 -10.27 31.57
C PRO A 270 -84.27 -11.45 30.82
N LEU A 271 -84.28 -11.42 29.49
CA LEU A 271 -83.57 -12.38 28.63
C LEU A 271 -82.11 -11.98 28.41
N SER A 272 -81.23 -12.97 28.18
CA SER A 272 -79.82 -12.74 27.90
C SER A 272 -79.56 -12.29 26.44
N PRO A 273 -78.54 -11.45 26.21
CA PRO A 273 -78.20 -10.95 24.88
C PRO A 273 -77.62 -12.05 23.98
N GLY A 274 -77.99 -12.02 22.69
CA GLY A 274 -77.49 -12.96 21.68
C GLY A 274 -76.22 -12.45 20.97
N ASN A 275 -75.57 -13.35 20.22
CA ASN A 275 -74.49 -13.03 19.26
C ASN A 275 -73.44 -12.01 19.75
N VAL A 276 -72.92 -12.18 20.96
CA VAL A 276 -71.83 -11.34 21.48
C VAL A 276 -70.56 -11.59 20.68
N THR A 277 -70.04 -10.54 20.05
CA THR A 277 -68.80 -10.53 19.25
C THR A 277 -67.90 -9.41 19.73
N LEU A 278 -66.59 -9.64 19.75
CA LEU A 278 -65.55 -8.64 20.01
C LEU A 278 -64.64 -8.59 18.79
N SER A 279 -64.50 -7.40 18.21
CA SER A 279 -63.79 -7.21 16.94
C SER A 279 -62.97 -5.92 16.98
N ARG A 280 -62.02 -5.77 16.06
CA ARG A 280 -61.20 -4.57 15.95
C ARG A 280 -62.06 -3.35 15.55
N ALA A 281 -61.82 -2.21 16.20
CA ALA A 281 -62.31 -0.90 15.77
C ALA A 281 -61.22 -0.12 14.98
N GLU A 282 -61.52 1.11 14.57
CA GLU A 282 -60.69 1.87 13.62
C GLU A 282 -59.25 2.10 14.12
N GLU A 283 -59.07 2.38 15.42
CA GLU A 283 -57.76 2.60 16.04
C GLU A 283 -57.07 1.28 16.44
N GLN A 284 -55.73 1.22 16.34
CA GLN A 284 -54.95 0.01 16.68
C GLN A 284 -55.09 -0.45 18.14
N SER A 285 -55.40 0.48 19.05
CA SER A 285 -55.62 0.26 20.47
C SER A 285 -57.12 0.19 20.84
N SER A 286 -58.00 -0.12 19.87
CA SER A 286 -59.45 -0.14 20.08
C SER A 286 -60.14 -1.46 19.69
N LEU A 287 -61.09 -1.88 20.53
CA LEU A 287 -61.95 -3.04 20.28
C LEU A 287 -63.42 -2.63 20.39
N GLN A 288 -64.27 -3.12 19.48
CA GLN A 288 -65.71 -2.92 19.49
C GLN A 288 -66.42 -4.23 19.83
N ALA A 289 -67.23 -4.20 20.89
CA ALA A 289 -68.17 -5.25 21.25
C ALA A 289 -69.53 -4.98 20.59
N ARG A 290 -70.18 -6.03 20.09
CA ARG A 290 -71.54 -6.01 19.52
C ARG A 290 -72.33 -7.22 19.99
N TRP A 291 -73.64 -7.05 20.16
CA TRP A 291 -74.59 -8.11 20.53
C TRP A 291 -75.94 -7.89 19.86
N SER A 292 -76.81 -8.90 19.87
CA SER A 292 -78.20 -8.77 19.43
C SER A 292 -79.14 -8.59 20.62
N THR A 293 -80.00 -7.58 20.55
CA THR A 293 -81.04 -7.27 21.54
C THR A 293 -82.06 -8.42 21.64
N PRO A 294 -82.30 -9.01 22.83
CA PRO A 294 -83.26 -10.09 22.99
C PRO A 294 -84.70 -9.57 23.07
N ALA A 295 -85.67 -10.46 22.85
CA ALA A 295 -87.10 -10.11 22.85
C ALA A 295 -87.65 -9.94 24.28
N GLY A 296 -87.64 -8.70 24.79
CA GLY A 296 -88.21 -8.35 26.09
C GLY A 296 -87.75 -6.97 26.56
N GLU A 297 -88.30 -6.54 27.69
CA GLU A 297 -87.92 -5.28 28.31
C GLU A 297 -86.60 -5.40 29.09
N ARG A 298 -85.83 -4.31 29.09
CA ARG A 298 -84.54 -4.18 29.76
C ARG A 298 -84.23 -2.69 29.95
N ASP A 299 -83.67 -2.35 31.11
CA ASP A 299 -83.26 -0.97 31.41
C ASP A 299 -81.93 -0.64 30.73
N PHE A 300 -80.96 -1.57 30.81
CA PHE A 300 -79.62 -1.39 30.23
C PHE A 300 -78.88 -2.73 30.08
N TYR A 301 -77.79 -2.71 29.30
CA TYR A 301 -76.76 -3.74 29.28
C TYR A 301 -75.57 -3.31 30.15
N LEU A 302 -75.15 -4.17 31.08
CA LEU A 302 -73.85 -4.05 31.70
C LEU A 302 -72.81 -4.79 30.85
N VAL A 303 -71.84 -4.05 30.31
CA VAL A 303 -70.72 -4.58 29.55
C VAL A 303 -69.44 -4.47 30.38
N THR A 304 -68.79 -5.59 30.65
CA THR A 304 -67.52 -5.66 31.38
C THR A 304 -66.42 -6.11 30.43
N LEU A 305 -65.26 -5.45 30.47
CA LEU A 305 -64.06 -5.80 29.70
C LEU A 305 -62.93 -6.15 30.68
N GLN A 306 -62.23 -7.26 30.43
CA GLN A 306 -61.13 -7.74 31.25
C GLN A 306 -59.92 -8.15 30.37
N GLU A 307 -58.70 -7.94 30.87
CA GLU A 307 -57.47 -8.38 30.19
C GLU A 307 -57.18 -9.85 30.50
N GLY A 308 -57.13 -10.71 29.49
CA GLY A 308 -57.11 -12.18 29.64
C GLY A 308 -58.49 -12.80 29.85
N GLU A 309 -58.53 -14.11 30.17
CA GLU A 309 -59.78 -14.84 30.47
C GLU A 309 -60.19 -14.77 31.95
N ASP A 310 -59.22 -14.78 32.88
CA ASP A 310 -59.43 -14.71 34.34
C ASP A 310 -59.00 -13.36 34.97
N GLY A 311 -58.85 -12.32 34.14
CA GLY A 311 -58.42 -10.99 34.59
C GLY A 311 -59.46 -10.26 35.42
N ALA A 312 -59.01 -9.37 36.31
CA ALA A 312 -59.92 -8.44 36.99
C ALA A 312 -60.62 -7.50 35.97
N PRO A 313 -61.90 -7.13 36.20
CA PRO A 313 -62.65 -6.27 35.28
C PRO A 313 -61.94 -4.93 35.13
N THR A 314 -61.40 -4.70 33.94
CA THR A 314 -60.58 -3.54 33.59
C THR A 314 -61.44 -2.32 33.29
N ARG A 315 -62.64 -2.51 32.71
CA ARG A 315 -63.66 -1.47 32.51
C ARG A 315 -65.07 -2.05 32.58
N ASN A 316 -65.97 -1.35 33.27
CA ASN A 316 -67.40 -1.65 33.31
C ASN A 316 -68.17 -0.47 32.71
N ILE A 317 -69.02 -0.71 31.71
CA ILE A 317 -69.80 0.31 31.02
C ILE A 317 -71.27 -0.10 31.05
N SER A 318 -72.13 0.78 31.55
CA SER A 318 -73.59 0.70 31.37
C SER A 318 -73.94 1.26 29.99
N VAL A 319 -74.46 0.40 29.12
CA VAL A 319 -74.92 0.74 27.77
C VAL A 319 -76.44 0.71 27.77
N ASP A 320 -77.06 1.79 27.32
CA ASP A 320 -78.50 1.97 27.28
C ASP A 320 -79.24 0.82 26.57
N GLY A 321 -80.48 0.52 26.98
CA GLY A 321 -81.23 -0.69 26.62
C GLY A 321 -81.45 -0.88 25.11
N ASP A 322 -81.51 0.21 24.34
CA ASP A 322 -81.66 0.21 22.87
C ASP A 322 -80.33 0.15 22.11
N ASN A 323 -79.20 0.32 22.79
CA ASN A 323 -77.88 0.28 22.19
C ASN A 323 -77.28 -1.15 22.18
N SER A 324 -76.80 -1.58 21.02
CA SER A 324 -76.32 -2.94 20.74
C SER A 324 -74.81 -3.07 20.52
N ARG A 325 -74.06 -1.98 20.79
CA ARG A 325 -72.61 -1.89 20.56
C ARG A 325 -71.92 -0.95 21.56
N VAL A 326 -70.66 -1.23 21.87
CA VAL A 326 -69.77 -0.31 22.59
C VAL A 326 -68.33 -0.44 22.09
N THR A 327 -67.58 0.66 22.05
CA THR A 327 -66.17 0.69 21.66
C THR A 327 -65.29 1.03 22.86
N PHE A 328 -64.22 0.26 23.05
CA PHE A 328 -63.21 0.46 24.09
C PHE A 328 -61.95 1.04 23.46
N HIS A 329 -61.58 2.27 23.85
CA HIS A 329 -60.41 2.98 23.34
C HIS A 329 -59.23 2.94 24.32
N GLY A 330 -57.99 3.03 23.84
CA GLY A 330 -56.80 3.08 24.71
C GLY A 330 -56.53 1.77 25.45
N LEU A 331 -56.62 0.65 24.74
CA LEU A 331 -56.21 -0.68 25.22
C LEU A 331 -54.73 -0.93 24.90
N SER A 332 -54.10 -1.83 25.66
CA SER A 332 -52.70 -2.22 25.45
C SER A 332 -52.56 -3.00 24.12
N PRO A 333 -51.67 -2.61 23.19
CA PRO A 333 -51.44 -3.34 21.94
C PRO A 333 -50.84 -4.73 22.17
N GLY A 334 -51.25 -5.72 21.35
CA GLY A 334 -50.75 -7.10 21.42
C GLY A 334 -51.21 -7.90 22.65
N LYS A 335 -52.33 -7.52 23.27
CA LYS A 335 -52.95 -8.21 24.42
C LYS A 335 -54.30 -8.81 24.06
N GLN A 336 -54.64 -9.92 24.71
CA GLN A 336 -55.97 -10.52 24.65
C GLN A 336 -56.90 -9.82 25.66
N TYR A 337 -58.07 -9.43 25.19
CA TYR A 337 -59.15 -8.93 26.03
C TYR A 337 -60.38 -9.81 25.86
N SER A 338 -61.09 -10.08 26.95
CA SER A 338 -62.42 -10.69 26.90
C SER A 338 -63.49 -9.69 27.35
N VAL A 339 -64.65 -9.77 26.72
CA VAL A 339 -65.82 -8.92 27.03
C VAL A 339 -66.97 -9.81 27.46
N GLN A 340 -67.75 -9.34 28.43
CA GLN A 340 -68.94 -10.01 28.96
C GLN A 340 -70.11 -9.02 28.97
N VAL A 341 -71.24 -9.42 28.37
CA VAL A 341 -72.45 -8.59 28.24
C VAL A 341 -73.59 -9.21 29.04
N THR A 342 -74.29 -8.40 29.84
CA THR A 342 -75.38 -8.83 30.72
C THR A 342 -76.57 -7.87 30.63
N ALA A 343 -77.78 -8.35 30.33
CA ALA A 343 -78.99 -7.53 30.36
C ALA A 343 -79.52 -7.35 31.80
N VAL A 344 -80.10 -6.19 32.10
CA VAL A 344 -80.64 -5.84 33.43
C VAL A 344 -82.05 -5.27 33.29
N ALA A 345 -82.98 -5.69 34.15
CA ALA A 345 -84.32 -5.12 34.28
C ALA A 345 -84.72 -5.07 35.76
N GLY A 346 -84.94 -3.86 36.27
CA GLY A 346 -85.11 -3.60 37.70
C GLY A 346 -83.95 -4.18 38.53
N PRO A 347 -84.22 -4.95 39.60
CA PRO A 347 -83.18 -5.58 40.42
C PRO A 347 -82.60 -6.86 39.79
N TYR A 348 -83.11 -7.33 38.65
CA TYR A 348 -82.77 -8.64 38.09
C TYR A 348 -81.80 -8.55 36.91
N ARG A 349 -80.89 -9.51 36.84
CA ARG A 349 -79.85 -9.63 35.80
C ARG A 349 -80.06 -10.93 35.04
N ALA A 350 -79.90 -10.88 33.72
CA ALA A 350 -79.88 -12.08 32.88
C ALA A 350 -78.55 -12.84 33.03
N SER A 351 -78.45 -14.03 32.43
CA SER A 351 -77.16 -14.71 32.30
C SER A 351 -76.21 -13.92 31.38
N ALA A 352 -74.95 -13.82 31.79
CA ALA A 352 -73.94 -13.06 31.08
C ALA A 352 -73.32 -13.88 29.94
N ARG A 353 -72.95 -13.22 28.83
CA ARG A 353 -72.38 -13.89 27.65
C ARG A 353 -71.03 -13.27 27.28
N SER A 354 -70.01 -14.10 27.12
CA SER A 354 -68.62 -13.67 26.92
C SER A 354 -68.01 -14.11 25.58
N THR A 355 -66.98 -13.38 25.15
CA THR A 355 -66.11 -13.69 24.00
C THR A 355 -64.77 -12.95 24.13
N ALA A 356 -63.74 -13.38 23.39
CA ALA A 356 -62.38 -12.83 23.50
C ALA A 356 -61.77 -12.47 22.14
N ALA A 357 -60.92 -11.44 22.11
CA ALA A 357 -60.21 -10.99 20.93
C ALA A 357 -58.84 -10.38 21.30
N TRP A 358 -57.95 -10.30 20.32
CA TRP A 358 -56.61 -9.71 20.47
C TRP A 358 -56.55 -8.30 19.88
N THR A 359 -55.84 -7.37 20.53
CA THR A 359 -55.44 -6.09 19.93
C THR A 359 -54.26 -6.29 18.98
N GLN A 360 -54.12 -5.44 17.94
CA GLN A 360 -52.98 -5.55 17.02
C GLN A 360 -51.67 -5.24 17.77
N PRO A 361 -50.62 -6.06 17.64
CA PRO A 361 -49.33 -5.78 18.27
C PRO A 361 -48.58 -4.66 17.53
N LEU A 362 -47.72 -3.93 18.25
CA LEU A 362 -46.87 -2.88 17.68
C LEU A 362 -45.54 -3.46 17.17
N PRO A 363 -44.98 -2.93 16.07
CA PRO A 363 -43.65 -3.33 15.61
C PRO A 363 -42.56 -3.03 16.65
N PRO A 364 -41.47 -3.81 16.73
CA PRO A 364 -40.38 -3.53 17.67
C PRO A 364 -39.71 -2.17 17.41
N SER A 365 -39.15 -1.58 18.46
CA SER A 365 -38.29 -0.40 18.40
C SER A 365 -36.81 -0.78 18.43
N ASN A 366 -35.95 0.19 18.10
CA ASN A 366 -34.48 0.07 18.05
C ASN A 366 -33.94 -1.18 17.34
N VAL A 367 -34.60 -1.57 16.24
CA VAL A 367 -34.15 -2.69 15.41
C VAL A 367 -32.79 -2.36 14.80
N SER A 368 -31.78 -3.15 15.15
CA SER A 368 -30.41 -3.03 14.63
C SER A 368 -29.91 -4.37 14.09
N LEU A 369 -29.01 -4.31 13.11
CA LEU A 369 -28.38 -5.48 12.49
C LEU A 369 -26.89 -5.20 12.39
N SER A 370 -26.05 -6.03 13.03
CA SER A 370 -24.60 -5.82 13.12
C SER A 370 -23.85 -7.10 12.77
N SER A 371 -22.81 -7.00 11.94
CA SER A 371 -21.92 -8.10 11.61
C SER A 371 -20.83 -8.36 12.66
N GLN A 372 -20.58 -7.43 13.59
CA GLN A 372 -19.56 -7.56 14.65
C GLN A 372 -18.14 -7.99 14.17
N GLY A 373 -17.77 -7.72 12.92
CA GLY A 373 -16.51 -8.18 12.32
C GLY A 373 -16.58 -9.55 11.62
N SER A 374 -17.72 -10.24 11.68
CA SER A 374 -17.91 -11.57 11.10
C SER A 374 -18.21 -11.53 9.59
N PRO A 375 -17.56 -12.39 8.79
CA PRO A 375 -17.93 -12.63 7.40
C PRO A 375 -19.09 -13.63 7.25
N HIS A 376 -19.45 -14.37 8.30
CA HIS A 376 -20.41 -15.46 8.24
C HIS A 376 -21.63 -15.29 9.14
N SER A 377 -21.72 -14.18 9.90
CA SER A 377 -22.86 -13.94 10.77
C SER A 377 -23.29 -12.49 10.90
N LEU A 378 -24.56 -12.36 11.28
CA LEU A 378 -25.22 -11.09 11.59
C LEU A 378 -26.01 -11.27 12.89
N LEU A 379 -25.73 -10.42 13.88
CA LEU A 379 -26.54 -10.25 15.08
C LEU A 379 -27.65 -9.24 14.78
N ALA A 380 -28.90 -9.70 14.82
CA ALA A 380 -30.06 -8.83 14.90
C ALA A 380 -30.41 -8.57 16.37
N SER A 381 -30.85 -7.35 16.70
CA SER A 381 -31.38 -7.00 18.02
C SER A 381 -32.48 -5.94 17.94
N TRP A 382 -33.36 -5.92 18.94
CA TRP A 382 -34.53 -5.04 19.03
C TRP A 382 -35.00 -4.91 20.49
N ASP A 383 -35.77 -3.87 20.82
CA ASP A 383 -36.36 -3.73 22.16
C ASP A 383 -37.51 -4.74 22.37
N GLU A 384 -37.79 -5.12 23.63
CA GLU A 384 -38.95 -5.96 23.93
C GLU A 384 -40.26 -5.23 23.58
N ALA A 385 -41.12 -5.88 22.78
CA ALA A 385 -42.40 -5.36 22.35
C ALA A 385 -43.57 -6.22 22.87
N THR A 386 -44.77 -5.65 22.90
CA THR A 386 -45.96 -6.29 23.47
C THR A 386 -46.60 -7.29 22.49
N GLY A 387 -46.44 -8.57 22.80
CA GLY A 387 -46.99 -9.72 22.05
C GLY A 387 -46.52 -11.05 22.65
N GLU A 388 -46.82 -12.16 21.99
CA GLU A 388 -46.43 -13.52 22.39
C GLU A 388 -45.07 -13.95 21.82
N GLY A 389 -44.58 -13.26 20.79
CA GLY A 389 -43.30 -13.56 20.17
C GLY A 389 -42.98 -12.70 18.96
N TYR A 390 -41.96 -13.11 18.22
CA TYR A 390 -41.45 -12.43 17.04
C TYR A 390 -41.38 -13.39 15.84
N VAL A 391 -41.73 -12.89 14.67
CA VAL A 391 -41.44 -13.55 13.39
C VAL A 391 -40.30 -12.78 12.72
N LEU A 392 -39.19 -13.48 12.50
CA LEU A 392 -38.00 -12.97 11.84
C LEU A 392 -37.93 -13.50 10.41
N ALA A 393 -37.51 -12.66 9.47
CA ALA A 393 -37.07 -13.07 8.15
C ALA A 393 -35.70 -12.46 7.81
N LEU A 394 -34.78 -13.28 7.30
CA LEU A 394 -33.51 -12.81 6.72
C LEU A 394 -33.44 -13.21 5.24
N SER A 395 -33.11 -12.24 4.40
CA SER A 395 -33.04 -12.37 2.95
C SER A 395 -31.76 -11.75 2.38
N PRO A 396 -30.98 -12.43 1.52
CA PRO A 396 -30.17 -11.74 0.55
C PRO A 396 -31.12 -11.10 -0.49
N MET A 397 -30.91 -9.82 -0.81
CA MET A 397 -31.76 -8.96 -1.68
C MET A 397 -33.07 -9.59 -2.21
N GLU A 398 -34.19 -9.20 -1.59
CA GLU A 398 -35.57 -9.40 -2.06
C GLU A 398 -36.13 -10.85 -2.12
N GLN A 399 -35.40 -11.88 -1.66
CA GLN A 399 -35.95 -13.24 -1.51
C GLN A 399 -35.82 -13.80 -0.08
N PRO A 400 -36.92 -14.16 0.62
CA PRO A 400 -36.86 -14.70 1.98
C PRO A 400 -36.27 -16.11 1.99
N VAL A 401 -35.13 -16.29 2.67
CA VAL A 401 -34.39 -17.58 2.71
C VAL A 401 -34.34 -18.20 4.11
N LYS A 402 -34.69 -17.45 5.17
CA LYS A 402 -34.79 -18.01 6.54
C LYS A 402 -35.86 -17.29 7.36
N ASN A 403 -36.99 -17.95 7.56
CA ASN A 403 -38.01 -17.53 8.52
C ASN A 403 -37.75 -18.20 9.87
N SER A 404 -37.92 -17.49 10.97
CA SER A 404 -37.73 -18.03 12.32
C SER A 404 -38.74 -17.41 13.28
N SER A 405 -39.46 -18.25 14.02
CA SER A 405 -40.38 -17.84 15.07
C SER A 405 -39.69 -17.92 16.43
N LEU A 406 -39.71 -16.83 17.17
CA LEU A 406 -39.15 -16.72 18.52
C LEU A 406 -40.25 -16.43 19.54
N LEU A 407 -40.09 -16.99 20.74
CA LEU A 407 -40.95 -16.71 21.88
C LEU A 407 -40.65 -15.31 22.46
N ARG A 408 -41.61 -14.75 23.19
CA ARG A 408 -41.43 -13.54 23.99
C ARG A 408 -40.22 -13.66 24.93
N GLY A 409 -39.49 -12.56 25.11
CA GLY A 409 -38.31 -12.46 25.97
C GLY A 409 -36.98 -12.53 25.20
N VAL A 410 -36.99 -12.96 23.94
CA VAL A 410 -35.80 -12.91 23.07
C VAL A 410 -35.73 -11.55 22.37
N THR A 411 -34.69 -10.77 22.68
CA THR A 411 -34.42 -9.43 22.12
C THR A 411 -33.26 -9.39 21.12
N ASN A 412 -32.59 -10.52 20.90
CA ASN A 412 -31.53 -10.65 19.91
C ASN A 412 -31.52 -12.05 19.26
N PHE A 413 -30.95 -12.14 18.06
CA PHE A 413 -30.80 -13.40 17.35
C PHE A 413 -29.62 -13.34 16.38
N THR A 414 -28.73 -14.33 16.46
CA THR A 414 -27.57 -14.43 15.57
C THR A 414 -27.85 -15.38 14.42
N TYR A 415 -27.78 -14.88 13.19
CA TYR A 415 -27.81 -15.69 11.99
C TYR A 415 -26.40 -16.15 11.64
N GLU A 416 -26.15 -17.46 11.76
CA GLU A 416 -24.88 -18.11 11.40
C GLU A 416 -24.94 -18.77 10.01
N GLY A 417 -23.77 -18.96 9.39
CA GLY A 417 -23.61 -19.63 8.09
C GLY A 417 -23.97 -18.77 6.89
N LEU A 418 -23.88 -17.45 7.01
CA LEU A 418 -24.18 -16.48 5.95
C LEU A 418 -23.04 -16.39 4.92
N ARG A 419 -23.38 -15.86 3.73
CA ARG A 419 -22.42 -15.59 2.66
C ARG A 419 -21.61 -14.31 3.00
N PRO A 420 -20.27 -14.33 2.88
CA PRO A 420 -19.44 -13.13 3.06
C PRO A 420 -19.74 -12.05 2.03
N GLY A 421 -19.47 -10.79 2.41
CA GLY A 421 -19.64 -9.60 1.58
C GLY A 421 -21.04 -9.49 0.93
N THR A 422 -22.08 -9.94 1.61
CA THR A 422 -23.45 -9.97 1.06
C THR A 422 -24.34 -9.02 1.85
N LEU A 423 -25.11 -8.19 1.14
CA LEU A 423 -26.14 -7.33 1.73
C LEU A 423 -27.36 -8.17 2.10
N TYR A 424 -27.64 -8.26 3.39
CA TYR A 424 -28.82 -8.91 3.92
C TYR A 424 -29.86 -7.89 4.38
N THR A 425 -31.12 -8.18 4.06
CA THR A 425 -32.29 -7.48 4.56
C THR A 425 -32.91 -8.32 5.68
N PHE A 426 -32.98 -7.73 6.87
CA PHE A 426 -33.63 -8.30 8.05
C PHE A 426 -34.99 -7.64 8.25
N GLU A 427 -36.00 -8.48 8.50
CA GLU A 427 -37.35 -8.05 8.85
C GLU A 427 -37.77 -8.70 10.16
N VAL A 428 -38.29 -7.90 11.09
CA VAL A 428 -38.91 -8.39 12.33
C VAL A 428 -40.32 -7.85 12.49
N SER A 429 -41.25 -8.75 12.82
CA SER A 429 -42.64 -8.44 13.17
C SER A 429 -42.97 -9.04 14.53
N THR A 430 -43.77 -8.36 15.34
CA THR A 430 -44.36 -8.95 16.55
C THR A 430 -45.58 -9.79 16.20
N MET A 431 -45.85 -10.80 17.02
CA MET A 431 -46.95 -11.74 16.86
C MET A 431 -47.78 -11.78 18.16
N ALA A 432 -49.11 -11.72 18.04
CA ALA A 432 -50.04 -11.84 19.16
C ALA A 432 -51.32 -12.55 18.65
N GLY A 433 -51.52 -13.81 19.06
CA GLY A 433 -52.52 -14.68 18.48
C GLY A 433 -52.38 -14.77 16.94
N PRO A 434 -53.47 -14.60 16.17
CA PRO A 434 -53.42 -14.67 14.71
C PRO A 434 -52.90 -13.38 14.04
N TYR A 435 -52.52 -12.35 14.80
CA TYR A 435 -52.14 -11.04 14.26
C TYR A 435 -50.64 -10.80 14.29
N THR A 436 -50.10 -10.29 13.18
CA THR A 436 -48.75 -9.75 13.08
C THR A 436 -48.76 -8.23 12.95
N SER A 437 -47.71 -7.57 13.46
CA SER A 437 -47.45 -6.16 13.19
C SER A 437 -46.94 -5.95 11.75
N SER A 438 -46.84 -4.68 11.32
CA SER A 438 -46.03 -4.35 10.15
C SER A 438 -44.55 -4.71 10.39
N PRO A 439 -43.82 -5.25 9.39
CA PRO A 439 -42.41 -5.59 9.56
C PRO A 439 -41.54 -4.33 9.66
N ARG A 440 -40.56 -4.36 10.58
CA ARG A 440 -39.44 -3.41 10.60
C ARG A 440 -38.31 -3.95 9.75
N ARG A 441 -37.96 -3.22 8.68
CA ARG A 441 -36.91 -3.58 7.74
C ARG A 441 -35.62 -2.80 8.02
N ILE A 442 -34.50 -3.50 8.11
CA ILE A 442 -33.15 -2.91 8.13
C ILE A 442 -32.21 -3.75 7.26
N THR A 443 -31.16 -3.13 6.72
CA THR A 443 -30.19 -3.80 5.84
C THR A 443 -28.77 -3.65 6.39
N ASN A 444 -27.98 -4.72 6.36
CA ASN A 444 -26.53 -4.62 6.62
C ASN A 444 -25.72 -5.68 5.87
N TRP A 445 -24.43 -5.43 5.69
CA TRP A 445 -23.47 -6.32 5.02
C TRP A 445 -22.77 -7.24 6.03
N THR A 446 -22.55 -8.49 5.63
CA THR A 446 -21.49 -9.34 6.22
C THR A 446 -20.11 -8.84 5.79
N TYR A 447 -19.07 -9.07 6.59
CA TYR A 447 -17.71 -8.68 6.20
C TYR A 447 -17.27 -9.45 4.93
N PRO A 448 -16.50 -8.81 4.02
CA PRO A 448 -15.92 -9.50 2.88
C PRO A 448 -14.74 -10.37 3.31
N LEU A 449 -14.54 -11.50 2.65
CA LEU A 449 -13.30 -12.26 2.79
C LEU A 449 -12.12 -11.49 2.18
N PRO A 450 -10.90 -11.60 2.74
CA PRO A 450 -9.72 -11.02 2.13
C PRO A 450 -9.45 -11.66 0.77
N LEU A 451 -9.00 -10.84 -0.19
CA LEU A 451 -8.47 -11.28 -1.48
C LEU A 451 -7.37 -12.34 -1.32
N GLU A 452 -7.04 -13.10 -2.37
CA GLU A 452 -6.03 -14.15 -2.33
C GLU A 452 -4.84 -13.84 -3.23
N GLN A 453 -3.69 -14.47 -2.95
CA GLN A 453 -2.50 -14.42 -3.83
C GLN A 453 -2.07 -13.00 -4.20
N LEU A 454 -2.11 -12.05 -3.24
CA LEU A 454 -1.58 -10.70 -3.45
C LEU A 454 -0.08 -10.78 -3.73
N THR A 455 0.33 -10.30 -4.89
CA THR A 455 1.72 -10.19 -5.31
C THR A 455 1.98 -8.79 -5.84
N LEU A 456 3.20 -8.31 -5.61
CA LEU A 456 3.71 -7.05 -6.12
C LEU A 456 4.96 -7.39 -6.94
N SER A 457 5.04 -6.91 -8.16
CA SER A 457 6.12 -7.25 -9.10
C SER A 457 6.48 -6.10 -10.01
N ASN A 458 7.77 -5.80 -10.12
CA ASN A 458 8.28 -4.74 -11.03
C ASN A 458 8.28 -5.12 -12.52
N HIS A 459 8.22 -6.41 -12.88
CA HIS A 459 8.34 -6.91 -14.26
C HIS A 459 9.56 -6.36 -15.05
N GLY A 460 10.63 -5.95 -14.37
CA GLY A 460 11.81 -5.31 -14.97
C GLY A 460 11.71 -3.79 -15.16
N HIS A 461 10.60 -3.16 -14.78
CA HIS A 461 10.42 -1.71 -14.87
C HIS A 461 11.04 -0.98 -13.68
N SER A 462 11.69 0.15 -13.96
CA SER A 462 12.40 0.94 -12.95
C SER A 462 11.54 1.97 -12.22
N THR A 463 10.42 2.41 -12.81
CA THR A 463 9.55 3.45 -12.23
C THR A 463 8.13 2.98 -11.98
N SER A 464 7.88 1.67 -12.04
CA SER A 464 6.55 1.11 -11.80
C SER A 464 6.56 -0.24 -11.10
N LEU A 465 5.48 -0.51 -10.37
CA LEU A 465 5.17 -1.79 -9.75
C LEU A 465 3.77 -2.22 -10.16
N GLN A 466 3.61 -3.47 -10.61
CA GLN A 466 2.32 -4.07 -10.84
C GLN A 466 1.91 -4.89 -9.62
N ALA A 467 0.77 -4.53 -9.03
CA ALA A 467 0.07 -5.36 -8.08
C ALA A 467 -0.84 -6.33 -8.83
N SER A 468 -0.88 -7.58 -8.43
CA SER A 468 -1.85 -8.56 -8.93
C SER A 468 -2.37 -9.47 -7.82
N TRP A 469 -3.63 -9.86 -7.91
CA TRP A 469 -4.32 -10.66 -6.90
C TRP A 469 -5.41 -11.52 -7.53
N ARG A 470 -5.75 -12.61 -6.85
CA ARG A 470 -6.97 -13.38 -7.14
C ARG A 470 -8.15 -12.72 -6.41
N ALA A 471 -9.25 -12.54 -7.14
CA ALA A 471 -10.46 -11.94 -6.60
C ALA A 471 -10.95 -12.69 -5.34
N ALA A 472 -11.53 -11.96 -4.39
CA ALA A 472 -12.02 -12.54 -3.15
C ALA A 472 -13.12 -13.59 -3.43
N PRO A 473 -13.16 -14.74 -2.70
CA PRO A 473 -14.07 -15.84 -3.04
C PRO A 473 -15.57 -15.52 -3.02
N ALA A 474 -16.00 -14.47 -2.30
CA ALA A 474 -17.39 -14.04 -2.22
C ALA A 474 -17.53 -12.55 -1.89
N GLY A 475 -18.54 -11.90 -2.49
CA GLY A 475 -19.14 -10.67 -1.98
C GLY A 475 -18.31 -9.38 -2.05
N SER A 476 -17.19 -9.35 -2.77
CA SER A 476 -16.44 -8.10 -2.94
C SER A 476 -17.17 -7.14 -3.89
N THR A 477 -17.46 -5.93 -3.42
CA THR A 477 -17.90 -4.79 -4.26
C THR A 477 -16.72 -4.04 -4.89
N GLY A 478 -15.50 -4.26 -4.38
CA GLY A 478 -14.29 -3.62 -4.87
C GLY A 478 -13.10 -3.85 -3.94
N TYR A 479 -11.96 -3.23 -4.24
CA TYR A 479 -10.76 -3.31 -3.42
C TYR A 479 -10.20 -1.91 -3.16
N THR A 480 -9.65 -1.69 -1.97
CA THR A 480 -8.84 -0.50 -1.65
C THR A 480 -7.40 -0.93 -1.43
N ALA A 481 -6.45 -0.22 -2.04
CA ALA A 481 -5.03 -0.52 -1.93
C ALA A 481 -4.24 0.76 -1.66
N THR A 482 -3.40 0.74 -0.62
CA THR A 482 -2.52 1.84 -0.24
C THR A 482 -1.07 1.39 -0.43
N LEU A 483 -0.33 2.11 -1.27
CA LEU A 483 1.10 1.89 -1.50
C LEU A 483 1.89 2.78 -0.55
N TRP A 484 2.76 2.14 0.24
CA TRP A 484 3.64 2.76 1.21
C TRP A 484 5.10 2.63 0.76
N GLU A 485 5.89 3.66 1.04
CA GLU A 485 7.35 3.52 1.03
C GLU A 485 7.78 2.75 2.28
N THR A 486 8.63 1.74 2.14
CA THR A 486 8.83 0.74 3.22
C THR A 486 9.71 1.24 4.37
N LYS A 487 10.68 2.13 4.14
CA LYS A 487 11.67 2.54 5.17
C LYS A 487 11.14 3.62 6.12
N PHE A 488 10.43 4.60 5.59
CA PHE A 488 9.89 5.76 6.30
C PHE A 488 8.37 5.67 6.54
N GLN A 489 7.71 4.63 6.00
CA GLN A 489 6.25 4.45 6.07
C GLN A 489 5.45 5.64 5.49
N GLU A 490 6.02 6.33 4.50
CA GLU A 490 5.32 7.42 3.81
C GLU A 490 4.26 6.87 2.84
N ARG A 491 3.07 7.48 2.85
CA ARG A 491 1.96 7.08 1.98
C ARG A 491 2.16 7.65 0.57
N VAL A 492 2.48 6.79 -0.39
CA VAL A 492 2.79 7.17 -1.78
C VAL A 492 1.52 7.37 -2.60
N ARG A 493 0.63 6.37 -2.64
CA ARG A 493 -0.62 6.39 -3.41
C ARG A 493 -1.69 5.58 -2.70
N ASN A 494 -2.95 5.96 -2.89
CA ASN A 494 -4.11 5.18 -2.48
C ASN A 494 -5.05 5.06 -3.69
N VAL A 495 -5.51 3.84 -3.98
CA VAL A 495 -6.42 3.55 -5.09
C VAL A 495 -7.61 2.75 -4.58
N THR A 496 -8.76 2.97 -5.22
CA THR A 496 -9.95 2.13 -5.07
C THR A 496 -10.36 1.65 -6.44
N VAL A 497 -10.61 0.34 -6.57
CA VAL A 497 -10.93 -0.32 -7.84
C VAL A 497 -12.17 -1.19 -7.70
N GLY A 498 -12.88 -1.37 -8.81
CA GLY A 498 -14.06 -2.24 -8.87
C GLY A 498 -13.72 -3.72 -8.66
N SER A 499 -14.71 -4.53 -8.32
CA SER A 499 -14.55 -5.97 -8.06
C SER A 499 -14.07 -6.78 -9.28
N ASN A 500 -14.20 -6.23 -10.48
CA ASN A 500 -13.71 -6.79 -11.74
C ASN A 500 -12.20 -6.62 -11.98
N TRP A 501 -11.49 -5.83 -11.16
CA TRP A 501 -10.05 -5.64 -11.28
C TRP A 501 -9.28 -6.74 -10.54
N THR A 502 -8.26 -7.31 -11.19
CA THR A 502 -7.34 -8.33 -10.63
C THR A 502 -5.88 -7.87 -10.61
N ASN A 503 -5.58 -6.70 -11.17
CA ASN A 503 -4.27 -6.06 -11.13
C ASN A 503 -4.39 -4.53 -11.17
N VAL A 504 -3.36 -3.82 -10.71
CA VAL A 504 -3.18 -2.36 -10.83
C VAL A 504 -1.69 -2.07 -11.01
N THR A 505 -1.35 -1.17 -11.93
CA THR A 505 0.01 -0.61 -12.04
C THR A 505 0.11 0.70 -11.26
N PHE A 506 1.18 0.83 -10.47
CA PHE A 506 1.59 2.07 -9.83
C PHE A 506 2.79 2.62 -10.59
N GLU A 507 2.64 3.78 -11.21
CA GLU A 507 3.69 4.48 -11.96
C GLU A 507 4.28 5.65 -11.15
N ASP A 508 5.25 6.36 -11.74
CA ASP A 508 5.99 7.49 -11.13
C ASP A 508 6.78 7.14 -9.85
N LEU A 509 7.18 5.88 -9.70
CA LEU A 509 7.94 5.41 -8.54
C LEU A 509 9.45 5.66 -8.69
N VAL A 510 10.15 5.77 -7.56
CA VAL A 510 11.61 5.94 -7.50
C VAL A 510 12.29 4.60 -7.81
N PRO A 511 13.28 4.52 -8.71
CA PRO A 511 14.02 3.28 -9.00
C PRO A 511 14.78 2.71 -7.80
N GLY A 512 14.89 1.38 -7.74
CA GLY A 512 15.60 0.65 -6.69
C GLY A 512 14.97 0.72 -5.29
N ARG A 513 13.86 1.46 -5.12
CA ARG A 513 13.22 1.69 -3.83
C ARG A 513 12.23 0.57 -3.48
N GLN A 514 12.16 0.24 -2.20
CA GLN A 514 11.24 -0.77 -1.66
C GLN A 514 9.87 -0.14 -1.36
N TYR A 515 8.81 -0.82 -1.77
CA TYR A 515 7.43 -0.41 -1.48
C TYR A 515 6.62 -1.57 -0.92
N THR A 516 5.76 -1.26 0.05
CA THR A 516 4.79 -2.19 0.64
C THR A 516 3.40 -1.78 0.20
N LEU A 517 2.71 -2.66 -0.52
CA LEU A 517 1.30 -2.51 -0.84
C LEU A 517 0.45 -3.16 0.24
N GLU A 518 -0.49 -2.41 0.81
CA GLU A 518 -1.52 -2.91 1.71
C GLU A 518 -2.88 -2.87 1.01
N MET A 519 -3.57 -4.00 0.94
CA MET A 519 -4.82 -4.15 0.20
C MET A 519 -5.92 -4.85 1.00
N ALA A 520 -7.14 -4.36 0.90
CA ALA A 520 -8.33 -4.97 1.50
C ALA A 520 -9.50 -5.02 0.50
N ALA A 521 -10.33 -6.07 0.61
CA ALA A 521 -11.59 -6.18 -0.10
C ALA A 521 -12.67 -5.33 0.60
N LEU A 522 -13.61 -4.80 -0.19
CA LEU A 522 -14.70 -3.93 0.25
C LEU A 522 -16.05 -4.63 0.07
N ALA A 523 -16.96 -4.47 1.03
CA ALA A 523 -18.38 -4.76 0.87
C ALA A 523 -19.18 -3.63 1.53
N GLY A 524 -19.72 -2.73 0.71
CA GLY A 524 -20.27 -1.47 1.20
C GLY A 524 -19.22 -0.63 1.93
N SER A 525 -19.47 -0.30 3.20
CA SER A 525 -18.54 0.43 4.07
C SER A 525 -17.50 -0.46 4.77
N TYR A 526 -17.65 -1.79 4.73
CA TYR A 526 -16.80 -2.73 5.47
C TYR A 526 -15.56 -3.13 4.67
N ARG A 527 -14.45 -3.35 5.39
CA ARG A 527 -13.16 -3.77 4.85
C ARG A 527 -12.80 -5.15 5.40
N SER A 528 -12.23 -6.01 4.55
CA SER A 528 -11.61 -7.27 4.99
C SER A 528 -10.39 -7.00 5.88
N ALA A 529 -9.84 -8.06 6.48
CA ALA A 529 -8.44 -8.03 6.92
C ALA A 529 -7.53 -7.60 5.75
N VAL A 530 -6.53 -6.78 6.08
CA VAL A 530 -5.54 -6.28 5.11
C VAL A 530 -4.57 -7.41 4.76
N ARG A 531 -4.23 -7.54 3.47
CA ARG A 531 -3.04 -8.29 3.04
C ARG A 531 -1.96 -7.32 2.58
N SER A 532 -0.72 -7.66 2.88
CA SER A 532 0.45 -6.92 2.42
C SER A 532 1.26 -7.74 1.41
N ALA A 533 1.88 -7.04 0.47
CA ALA A 533 2.93 -7.55 -0.41
C ALA A 533 4.01 -6.47 -0.56
N THR A 534 5.27 -6.87 -0.63
CA THR A 534 6.42 -5.96 -0.67
C THR A 534 7.36 -6.37 -1.78
N ASP A 535 7.78 -5.40 -2.59
CA ASP A 535 8.77 -5.60 -3.66
C ASP A 535 9.55 -4.29 -3.88
N TRP A 536 10.63 -4.36 -4.67
CA TRP A 536 11.44 -3.21 -5.06
C TRP A 536 11.18 -2.85 -6.52
N THR A 537 11.16 -1.56 -6.84
CA THR A 537 11.29 -1.12 -8.25
C THR A 537 12.65 -1.54 -8.82
N TYR A 538 12.72 -1.81 -10.12
CA TYR A 538 13.97 -2.26 -10.73
C TYR A 538 15.02 -1.12 -10.70
N PRO A 539 16.29 -1.38 -10.34
CA PRO A 539 17.29 -0.32 -10.32
C PRO A 539 17.66 0.11 -11.74
N LEU A 540 17.87 1.41 -11.96
CA LEU A 540 18.27 1.93 -13.26
C LEU A 540 19.77 1.72 -13.47
N ALA A 541 20.18 1.20 -14.64
CA ALA A 541 21.60 1.00 -14.94
C ALA A 541 22.39 2.31 -14.83
N PRO A 542 23.60 2.31 -14.23
CA PRO A 542 24.38 3.53 -14.08
C PRO A 542 24.77 4.10 -15.45
N ALA A 543 24.57 5.40 -15.62
CA ALA A 543 24.94 6.16 -16.81
C ALA A 543 26.41 6.62 -16.72
N GLY A 544 26.93 7.20 -17.82
CA GLY A 544 28.27 7.81 -17.85
C GLY A 544 29.43 6.85 -17.58
N VAL A 545 29.21 5.53 -17.62
CA VAL A 545 30.23 4.54 -17.30
C VAL A 545 31.39 4.65 -18.27
N THR A 546 32.52 5.10 -17.73
CA THR A 546 33.76 5.32 -18.46
C THR A 546 34.91 4.62 -17.73
N LEU A 547 35.88 4.16 -18.51
CA LEU A 547 37.10 3.56 -18.01
C LEU A 547 38.24 4.35 -18.62
N THR A 548 39.10 4.94 -17.78
CA THR A 548 40.21 5.77 -18.22
C THR A 548 41.53 5.22 -17.70
N ASN A 549 42.61 5.54 -18.41
CA ASN A 549 43.94 5.08 -18.05
C ASN A 549 44.63 6.08 -17.11
N THR A 550 45.26 5.59 -16.05
CA THR A 550 45.96 6.40 -15.02
C THR A 550 47.30 6.99 -15.49
N ARG A 551 47.65 6.83 -16.77
CA ARG A 551 49.00 7.04 -17.34
C ARG A 551 50.07 6.11 -16.75
N HIS A 552 49.66 5.05 -16.05
CA HIS A 552 50.53 4.06 -15.46
C HIS A 552 50.24 2.67 -16.06
N PRO A 553 51.26 1.83 -16.34
CA PRO A 553 51.05 0.52 -16.98
C PRO A 553 50.25 -0.49 -16.12
N LEU A 554 50.01 -0.20 -14.84
CA LEU A 554 49.42 -1.15 -13.88
C LEU A 554 48.03 -0.76 -13.36
N GLY A 555 47.40 0.28 -13.90
CA GLY A 555 46.09 0.73 -13.37
C GLY A 555 45.15 1.40 -14.37
N LEU A 556 43.87 1.30 -14.06
CA LEU A 556 42.76 1.95 -14.78
C LEU A 556 41.76 2.49 -13.76
N SER A 557 41.20 3.66 -14.02
CA SER A 557 40.19 4.31 -13.17
C SER A 557 38.82 4.25 -13.86
N ALA A 558 37.85 3.67 -13.15
CA ALA A 558 36.46 3.64 -13.53
C ALA A 558 35.73 4.86 -12.96
N PHE A 559 34.82 5.44 -13.75
CA PHE A 559 33.94 6.54 -13.36
C PHE A 559 32.53 6.26 -13.87
N TRP A 560 31.52 6.69 -13.12
CA TRP A 560 30.11 6.58 -13.52
C TRP A 560 29.29 7.71 -12.89
N ASP A 561 28.16 8.03 -13.51
CA ASP A 561 27.26 9.06 -12.99
C ASP A 561 26.58 8.58 -11.70
N LYS A 562 26.13 9.53 -10.87
CA LYS A 562 25.25 9.23 -9.74
C LYS A 562 23.99 8.54 -10.27
N ALA A 563 23.73 7.31 -9.82
CA ALA A 563 22.56 6.55 -10.21
C ALA A 563 21.26 7.25 -9.77
N ALA A 564 20.22 7.14 -10.60
CA ALA A 564 18.90 7.66 -10.29
C ALA A 564 18.13 6.67 -9.42
N GLY A 565 17.63 7.14 -8.27
CA GLY A 565 16.90 6.33 -7.30
C GLY A 565 17.76 5.84 -6.13
N ASP A 566 17.28 4.80 -5.46
CA ASP A 566 17.92 4.22 -4.28
C ASP A 566 18.86 3.09 -4.69
N VAL A 567 20.09 3.13 -4.17
CA VAL A 567 21.13 2.13 -4.43
C VAL A 567 21.63 1.59 -3.10
N ASP A 568 21.82 0.27 -3.01
CA ASP A 568 22.48 -0.36 -1.86
C ASP A 568 23.98 -0.54 -2.13
N GLN A 569 24.36 -0.96 -3.35
CA GLN A 569 25.77 -1.18 -3.71
C GLN A 569 26.01 -1.14 -5.23
N PHE A 570 27.25 -0.82 -5.65
CA PHE A 570 27.72 -1.07 -7.02
C PHE A 570 28.70 -2.24 -7.05
N HIS A 571 28.51 -3.17 -8.00
CA HIS A 571 29.41 -4.28 -8.29
C HIS A 571 30.11 -4.05 -9.63
N LEU A 572 31.43 -3.85 -9.59
CA LEU A 572 32.28 -3.64 -10.75
C LEU A 572 32.94 -4.95 -11.14
N GLN A 573 32.77 -5.37 -12.40
CA GLN A 573 33.47 -6.50 -12.99
C GLN A 573 34.41 -5.99 -14.07
N LEU A 574 35.71 -6.05 -13.81
CA LEU A 574 36.77 -5.75 -14.77
C LEU A 574 37.40 -7.06 -15.24
N TYR A 575 37.42 -7.33 -16.53
CA TYR A 575 38.00 -8.55 -17.10
C TYR A 575 38.70 -8.27 -18.43
N SER A 576 39.51 -9.21 -18.91
CA SER A 576 40.08 -9.16 -20.26
C SER A 576 39.72 -10.40 -21.06
N LYS A 577 39.72 -10.28 -22.39
CA LYS A 577 39.58 -11.42 -23.31
C LYS A 577 40.89 -12.17 -23.53
N SER A 578 42.04 -11.53 -23.31
CA SER A 578 43.36 -12.13 -23.54
C SER A 578 44.08 -12.56 -22.26
N HIS A 579 43.56 -12.20 -21.08
CA HIS A 579 44.13 -12.55 -19.78
C HIS A 579 43.00 -13.05 -18.85
N PRO A 580 43.20 -14.15 -18.11
CA PRO A 580 42.19 -14.73 -17.22
C PRO A 580 41.93 -13.90 -15.95
N ALA A 581 42.65 -12.81 -15.74
CA ALA A 581 42.53 -11.96 -14.56
C ALA A 581 41.24 -11.13 -14.60
N GLN A 582 40.20 -11.64 -13.94
CA GLN A 582 38.99 -10.90 -13.60
C GLN A 582 39.11 -10.29 -12.19
N ARG A 583 38.74 -9.01 -12.05
CA ARG A 583 38.62 -8.30 -10.77
C ARG A 583 37.15 -7.96 -10.55
N ASN A 584 36.58 -8.52 -9.50
CA ASN A 584 35.23 -8.23 -9.04
C ASN A 584 35.33 -7.44 -7.73
N ILE A 585 34.84 -6.21 -7.72
CA ILE A 585 34.89 -5.31 -6.56
C ILE A 585 33.46 -4.83 -6.29
N SER A 586 33.07 -4.71 -5.03
CA SER A 586 31.82 -4.07 -4.64
C SER A 586 32.10 -2.80 -3.82
N VAL A 587 31.47 -1.68 -4.17
CA VAL A 587 31.66 -0.37 -3.53
C VAL A 587 30.33 0.22 -3.06
N GLY A 588 30.36 1.07 -2.04
CA GLY A 588 29.17 1.65 -1.42
C GLY A 588 28.37 2.57 -2.37
N PRO A 589 27.13 2.94 -1.98
CA PRO A 589 26.19 3.63 -2.86
C PRO A 589 26.60 5.07 -3.20
N ASP A 590 27.36 5.74 -2.32
CA ASP A 590 27.91 7.08 -2.56
C ASP A 590 29.24 7.07 -3.36
N THR A 591 29.69 5.90 -3.82
CA THR A 591 30.92 5.78 -4.60
C THR A 591 30.63 5.95 -6.10
N HIS A 592 31.35 6.87 -6.75
CA HIS A 592 31.17 7.21 -8.17
C HIS A 592 32.45 7.04 -9.01
N ASN A 593 33.54 6.60 -8.36
CA ASN A 593 34.78 6.24 -9.03
C ASN A 593 35.47 5.06 -8.31
N PHE A 594 36.31 4.31 -9.02
CA PHE A 594 37.16 3.28 -8.43
C PHE A 594 38.42 3.08 -9.27
N THR A 595 39.59 2.98 -8.64
CA THR A 595 40.84 2.74 -9.36
C THR A 595 41.33 1.31 -9.14
N PHE A 596 41.37 0.55 -10.23
CA PHE A 596 41.97 -0.78 -10.26
C PHE A 596 43.48 -0.67 -10.36
N LEU A 597 44.19 -1.37 -9.47
CA LEU A 597 45.65 -1.42 -9.42
C LEU A 597 46.15 -2.87 -9.56
N GLY A 598 47.42 -3.03 -9.94
CA GLY A 598 48.03 -4.35 -10.16
C GLY A 598 47.44 -5.08 -11.39
N LEU A 599 47.08 -4.31 -12.42
CA LEU A 599 46.66 -4.83 -13.73
C LEU A 599 47.87 -5.18 -14.61
N SER A 600 47.66 -6.00 -15.64
CA SER A 600 48.69 -6.35 -16.61
C SER A 600 48.92 -5.20 -17.63
N PRO A 601 50.17 -4.81 -17.92
CA PRO A 601 50.49 -3.77 -18.90
C PRO A 601 50.07 -4.10 -20.34
N GLY A 602 49.68 -3.08 -21.10
CA GLY A 602 49.32 -3.16 -22.52
C GLY A 602 48.12 -4.08 -22.86
N ILE A 603 47.25 -4.35 -21.89
CA ILE A 603 46.08 -5.22 -22.05
C ILE A 603 44.79 -4.39 -22.11
N GLN A 604 43.90 -4.75 -23.04
CA GLN A 604 42.55 -4.21 -23.09
C GLN A 604 41.69 -4.87 -22.00
N TYR A 605 41.08 -4.05 -21.17
CA TYR A 605 40.11 -4.46 -20.17
C TYR A 605 38.70 -3.97 -20.52
N PHE A 606 37.72 -4.74 -20.08
CA PHE A 606 36.29 -4.50 -20.23
C PHE A 606 35.71 -4.34 -18.82
N LEU A 607 35.15 -3.17 -18.54
CA LEU A 607 34.46 -2.86 -17.29
C LEU A 607 32.95 -3.00 -17.49
N LYS A 608 32.30 -3.69 -16.57
CA LYS A 608 30.85 -3.71 -16.40
C LYS A 608 30.51 -3.24 -14.99
N VAL A 609 29.76 -2.15 -14.85
CA VAL A 609 29.25 -1.68 -13.56
C VAL A 609 27.81 -2.16 -13.41
N THR A 610 27.52 -2.85 -12.32
CA THR A 610 26.18 -3.36 -12.00
C THR A 610 25.69 -2.73 -10.72
N VAL A 611 24.57 -2.01 -10.78
CA VAL A 611 23.91 -1.47 -9.59
C VAL A 611 23.07 -2.57 -8.93
N LEU A 612 23.02 -2.56 -7.60
CA LEU A 612 22.26 -3.48 -6.75
C LEU A 612 21.32 -2.67 -5.85
N SER A 613 20.04 -3.05 -5.87
CA SER A 613 19.02 -2.54 -4.95
C SER A 613 18.08 -3.71 -4.58
N GLY A 614 18.12 -4.15 -3.33
CA GLY A 614 17.48 -5.37 -2.88
C GLY A 614 17.93 -6.61 -3.69
N PRO A 615 17.00 -7.47 -4.15
CA PRO A 615 17.34 -8.66 -4.95
C PRO A 615 17.62 -8.35 -6.43
N TYR A 616 17.36 -7.12 -6.90
CA TYR A 616 17.46 -6.76 -8.30
C TYR A 616 18.81 -6.14 -8.64
N ARG A 617 19.23 -6.36 -9.90
CA ARG A 617 20.51 -5.89 -10.41
C ARG A 617 20.37 -5.41 -11.84
N SER A 618 20.96 -4.26 -12.13
CA SER A 618 20.94 -3.67 -13.47
C SER A 618 22.34 -3.29 -13.90
N SER A 619 22.69 -3.57 -15.15
CA SER A 619 24.07 -3.50 -15.63
C SER A 619 24.25 -2.43 -16.70
N SER A 620 25.33 -1.68 -16.59
CA SER A 620 25.77 -0.77 -17.65
C SER A 620 26.17 -1.51 -18.92
N HIS A 621 26.28 -0.75 -20.01
CA HIS A 621 27.11 -1.14 -21.15
C HIS A 621 28.59 -1.32 -20.73
N PHE A 622 29.36 -2.04 -21.54
CA PHE A 622 30.78 -2.23 -21.28
C PHE A 622 31.58 -0.98 -21.66
N ALA A 623 32.31 -0.41 -20.69
CA ALA A 623 33.38 0.54 -20.97
C ALA A 623 34.68 -0.23 -21.23
N THR A 624 35.53 0.23 -22.16
CA THR A 624 36.76 -0.47 -22.50
C THR A 624 37.94 0.49 -22.64
N GLU A 625 39.09 0.10 -22.10
CA GLU A 625 40.33 0.87 -22.17
C GLU A 625 41.53 -0.07 -22.11
N TRP A 626 42.67 0.39 -22.63
CA TRP A 626 43.95 -0.30 -22.61
C TRP A 626 44.82 0.26 -21.49
N THR A 627 45.50 -0.60 -20.72
CA THR A 627 46.61 -0.17 -19.86
C THR A 627 47.80 0.30 -20.72
N TYR A 628 48.67 1.19 -20.18
CA TYR A 628 49.89 1.54 -20.92
C TYR A 628 50.77 0.29 -21.09
N PRO A 629 51.45 0.11 -22.24
CA PRO A 629 52.50 -0.89 -22.37
C PRO A 629 53.69 -0.53 -21.44
N LEU A 630 54.50 -1.51 -21.06
CA LEU A 630 55.76 -1.24 -20.39
C LEU A 630 56.78 -0.61 -21.37
N SER A 631 57.61 0.28 -20.82
CA SER A 631 58.81 0.74 -21.50
C SER A 631 59.82 -0.42 -21.59
N LEU A 632 60.47 -0.56 -22.75
CA LEU A 632 61.50 -1.57 -22.94
C LEU A 632 62.79 -1.16 -22.25
N ALA A 633 63.33 -2.07 -21.43
CA ALA A 633 64.57 -1.88 -20.70
C ALA A 633 65.73 -2.53 -21.46
N ASN A 634 66.96 -2.10 -21.12
CA ASN A 634 68.19 -2.70 -21.62
C ASN A 634 68.30 -2.69 -23.16
N VAL A 635 67.85 -1.60 -23.79
CA VAL A 635 68.08 -1.37 -25.23
C VAL A 635 69.57 -1.11 -25.44
N SER A 636 70.21 -1.97 -26.22
CA SER A 636 71.62 -1.91 -26.59
C SER A 636 71.77 -1.81 -28.11
N VAL A 637 72.80 -1.09 -28.55
CA VAL A 637 73.12 -0.90 -29.97
C VAL A 637 74.60 -1.16 -30.17
N GLN A 638 74.93 -2.02 -31.12
CA GLN A 638 76.29 -2.40 -31.48
C GLN A 638 76.48 -2.23 -33.00
N PRO A 639 77.72 -2.00 -33.49
CA PRO A 639 77.99 -2.10 -34.93
C PRO A 639 77.64 -3.50 -35.44
N GLY A 640 77.06 -3.57 -36.64
CA GLY A 640 76.82 -4.83 -37.32
C GLY A 640 78.10 -5.43 -37.92
N TRP A 641 77.94 -6.51 -38.69
CA TRP A 641 79.06 -7.22 -39.29
C TRP A 641 79.66 -6.45 -40.47
N ARG A 642 78.83 -5.66 -41.17
CA ARG A 642 79.28 -4.72 -42.20
C ARG A 642 79.35 -3.28 -41.68
N PRO A 643 80.22 -2.42 -42.24
CA PRO A 643 80.32 -0.99 -41.90
C PRO A 643 79.03 -0.15 -42.08
N GLN A 644 78.01 -0.68 -42.75
CA GLN A 644 76.73 -0.02 -43.03
C GLN A 644 75.57 -0.56 -42.17
N GLU A 645 75.89 -1.30 -41.11
CA GLU A 645 74.92 -2.03 -40.29
C GLU A 645 74.99 -1.62 -38.81
N LEU A 646 73.83 -1.62 -38.15
CA LEU A 646 73.72 -1.63 -36.70
C LEU A 646 72.90 -2.84 -36.24
N HIS A 647 73.38 -3.51 -35.19
CA HIS A 647 72.60 -4.49 -34.44
C HIS A 647 71.95 -3.78 -33.24
N VAL A 648 70.64 -3.91 -33.12
CA VAL A 648 69.86 -3.39 -31.99
C VAL A 648 69.25 -4.58 -31.25
N SER A 649 69.38 -4.62 -29.93
CA SER A 649 68.73 -5.65 -29.11
C SER A 649 68.16 -5.07 -27.82
N TRP A 650 67.12 -5.71 -27.30
CA TRP A 650 66.38 -5.28 -26.11
C TRP A 650 65.79 -6.48 -25.36
N VAL A 651 65.42 -6.27 -24.09
CA VAL A 651 64.70 -7.28 -23.31
C VAL A 651 63.19 -7.01 -23.44
N GLU A 652 62.41 -8.01 -23.84
CA GLU A 652 60.94 -7.89 -23.93
C GLU A 652 60.35 -7.72 -22.52
N SER A 653 59.86 -6.51 -22.21
CA SER A 653 59.04 -6.26 -21.03
C SER A 653 57.57 -6.42 -21.39
N GLY A 654 56.88 -7.32 -20.68
CA GLY A 654 55.56 -7.81 -21.09
C GLY A 654 54.51 -6.70 -21.25
N GLY A 655 53.73 -6.78 -22.32
CA GLY A 655 52.52 -5.96 -22.54
C GLY A 655 52.42 -5.29 -23.91
N GLY A 656 53.55 -5.05 -24.60
CA GLY A 656 53.51 -4.56 -25.98
C GLY A 656 52.83 -5.58 -26.92
N ARG A 657 51.99 -5.09 -27.85
CA ARG A 657 51.56 -5.91 -29.00
C ARG A 657 52.46 -5.69 -30.21
N ASP A 658 52.85 -4.44 -30.44
CA ASP A 658 53.70 -4.03 -31.54
C ASP A 658 54.77 -3.07 -31.03
N HIS A 659 55.98 -3.20 -31.56
CA HIS A 659 57.09 -2.28 -31.28
C HIS A 659 57.48 -1.53 -32.55
N LEU A 660 57.77 -0.24 -32.45
CA LEU A 660 58.28 0.58 -33.55
C LEU A 660 59.70 1.03 -33.21
N VAL A 661 60.69 0.48 -33.91
CA VAL A 661 62.08 0.93 -33.78
C VAL A 661 62.26 2.17 -34.64
N GLN A 662 62.45 3.32 -33.98
CA GLN A 662 62.72 4.61 -34.60
C GLN A 662 64.22 4.86 -34.62
N LEU A 663 64.79 4.89 -35.83
CA LEU A 663 66.18 5.24 -36.09
C LEU A 663 66.27 6.70 -36.53
N SER A 664 67.12 7.48 -35.86
CA SER A 664 67.39 8.88 -36.19
C SER A 664 68.91 9.15 -36.23
N VAL A 665 69.31 10.18 -36.97
CA VAL A 665 70.68 10.73 -36.89
C VAL A 665 70.86 11.35 -35.51
N ALA A 666 71.97 11.10 -34.83
CA ALA A 666 72.15 11.55 -33.45
C ALA A 666 72.29 13.07 -33.32
N GLU A 667 72.87 13.73 -34.33
CA GLU A 667 73.19 15.17 -34.35
C GLU A 667 71.98 16.04 -34.73
N SER A 668 71.23 15.65 -35.76
CA SER A 668 70.10 16.42 -36.30
C SER A 668 68.73 15.96 -35.78
N LEU A 669 68.66 14.83 -35.08
CA LEU A 669 67.43 14.14 -34.68
C LEU A 669 66.48 13.77 -35.85
N SER A 670 66.93 13.88 -37.10
CA SER A 670 66.13 13.55 -38.27
C SER A 670 65.88 12.04 -38.31
N ILE A 671 64.61 11.64 -38.30
CA ILE A 671 64.19 10.24 -38.42
C ILE A 671 64.57 9.73 -39.82
N ILE A 672 65.36 8.66 -39.85
CA ILE A 672 65.82 7.99 -41.06
C ILE A 672 64.86 6.86 -41.43
N ARG A 673 64.43 6.08 -40.41
CA ARG A 673 63.66 4.86 -40.62
C ARG A 673 62.84 4.52 -39.38
N ASN A 674 61.59 4.17 -39.61
CA ASN A 674 60.72 3.56 -38.61
C ASN A 674 60.45 2.12 -39.03
N VAL A 675 60.80 1.14 -38.19
CA VAL A 675 60.64 -0.29 -38.47
C VAL A 675 59.62 -0.87 -37.50
N SER A 676 58.49 -1.35 -38.02
CA SER A 676 57.48 -2.08 -37.25
C SER A 676 57.98 -3.50 -36.98
N VAL A 677 58.07 -3.87 -35.72
CA VAL A 677 58.60 -5.16 -35.24
C VAL A 677 57.47 -5.92 -34.51
N PRO A 678 57.12 -7.13 -34.95
CA PRO A 678 56.13 -7.98 -34.28
C PRO A 678 56.56 -8.40 -32.86
N ARG A 679 55.58 -8.73 -32.03
CA ARG A 679 55.77 -9.30 -30.68
C ARG A 679 56.71 -10.52 -30.67
N GLY A 680 57.49 -10.67 -29.59
CA GLY A 680 58.43 -11.79 -29.41
C GLY A 680 59.79 -11.63 -30.10
N VAL A 681 59.98 -10.59 -30.91
CA VAL A 681 61.29 -10.24 -31.48
C VAL A 681 62.03 -9.32 -30.51
N THR A 682 63.26 -9.71 -30.14
CA THR A 682 64.13 -9.00 -29.18
C THR A 682 65.38 -8.38 -29.81
N GLN A 683 65.55 -8.53 -31.13
CA GLN A 683 66.70 -8.02 -31.87
C GLN A 683 66.35 -7.66 -33.32
N LEU A 684 67.03 -6.65 -33.85
CA LEU A 684 66.84 -6.14 -35.21
C LEU A 684 68.17 -5.72 -35.81
N HIS A 685 68.39 -6.06 -37.09
CA HIS A 685 69.51 -5.57 -37.89
C HIS A 685 69.02 -4.40 -38.75
N LEU A 686 69.75 -3.28 -38.71
CA LEU A 686 69.46 -2.07 -39.47
C LEU A 686 70.55 -1.86 -40.52
N GLU A 687 70.24 -2.18 -41.77
CA GLU A 687 71.14 -2.06 -42.93
C GLU A 687 70.95 -0.75 -43.71
N GLY A 688 71.94 -0.41 -44.55
CA GLY A 688 71.88 0.75 -45.46
C GLY A 688 72.31 2.06 -44.83
N LEU A 689 73.10 2.01 -43.75
CA LEU A 689 73.55 3.16 -42.98
C LEU A 689 74.87 3.73 -43.52
N VAL A 690 75.12 5.01 -43.24
CA VAL A 690 76.38 5.69 -43.62
C VAL A 690 77.49 5.23 -42.67
N PRO A 691 78.61 4.67 -43.17
CA PRO A 691 79.73 4.22 -42.33
C PRO A 691 80.29 5.31 -41.43
N GLY A 692 80.84 4.92 -40.28
CA GLY A 692 81.45 5.81 -39.29
C GLY A 692 80.53 6.88 -38.71
N SER A 693 79.22 6.77 -38.90
CA SER A 693 78.23 7.74 -38.45
C SER A 693 77.55 7.30 -37.14
N ARG A 694 77.10 8.29 -36.36
CA ARG A 694 76.45 8.13 -35.06
C ARG A 694 74.93 8.16 -35.19
N TYR A 695 74.27 7.19 -34.57
CA TYR A 695 72.83 6.99 -34.68
C TYR A 695 72.17 6.91 -33.31
N ARG A 696 70.93 7.40 -33.26
CA ARG A 696 70.05 7.38 -32.09
C ARG A 696 68.90 6.43 -32.35
N VAL A 697 68.73 5.46 -31.46
CA VAL A 697 67.68 4.43 -31.54
C VAL A 697 66.75 4.57 -30.34
N GLU A 698 65.45 4.54 -30.61
CA GLU A 698 64.37 4.60 -29.63
C GLU A 698 63.31 3.56 -30.04
N ILE A 699 62.83 2.75 -29.10
CA ILE A 699 61.82 1.73 -29.37
C ILE A 699 60.50 2.16 -28.72
N ILE A 700 59.49 2.39 -29.55
CA ILE A 700 58.17 2.82 -29.11
C ILE A 700 57.28 1.58 -29.02
N SER A 701 56.91 1.19 -27.81
CA SER A 701 55.93 0.12 -27.56
C SER A 701 54.52 0.68 -27.69
N GLN A 702 53.66 0.00 -28.46
CA GLN A 702 52.25 0.38 -28.63
C GLN A 702 51.30 -0.70 -28.11
N ALA A 703 50.23 -0.25 -27.43
CA ALA A 703 49.08 -1.07 -27.05
C ALA A 703 47.78 -0.26 -27.23
N GLY A 704 47.01 -0.61 -28.26
CA GLY A 704 45.86 0.20 -28.68
C GLY A 704 46.29 1.60 -29.12
N PRO A 705 45.66 2.68 -28.61
CA PRO A 705 46.07 4.06 -28.91
C PRO A 705 47.30 4.52 -28.09
N HIS A 706 47.64 3.83 -26.99
CA HIS A 706 48.67 4.28 -26.05
C HIS A 706 50.07 3.84 -26.49
N ARG A 707 51.03 4.76 -26.37
CA ARG A 707 52.44 4.56 -26.75
C ARG A 707 53.35 4.91 -25.59
N THR A 708 54.45 4.17 -25.44
CA THR A 708 55.54 4.55 -24.53
C THR A 708 56.89 4.28 -25.20
N SER A 709 57.86 5.16 -24.95
CA SER A 709 59.22 5.02 -25.48
C SER A 709 60.13 4.24 -24.53
N SER A 710 61.10 3.52 -25.08
CA SER A 710 62.26 3.01 -24.37
C SER A 710 63.19 4.14 -23.92
N GLN A 711 64.19 3.80 -23.09
CA GLN A 711 65.39 4.62 -22.99
C GLN A 711 66.03 4.84 -24.38
N THR A 712 66.62 6.00 -24.61
CA THR A 712 67.40 6.29 -25.82
C THR A 712 68.71 5.50 -25.81
N ALA A 713 69.00 4.76 -26.88
CA ALA A 713 70.30 4.14 -27.10
C ALA A 713 71.06 4.82 -28.24
N ILE A 714 72.40 4.80 -28.18
CA ILE A 714 73.29 5.42 -29.17
C ILE A 714 74.22 4.35 -29.73
N GLY A 715 74.29 4.25 -31.05
CA GLY A 715 75.18 3.36 -31.78
C GLY A 715 76.11 4.11 -32.73
N TYR A 716 77.25 3.49 -33.03
CA TYR A 716 78.16 3.95 -34.09
C TYR A 716 78.31 2.83 -35.11
N THR A 717 78.29 3.20 -36.39
CA THR A 717 78.72 2.32 -37.48
C THR A 717 80.25 2.36 -37.61
N VAL A 718 80.87 1.28 -38.12
CA VAL A 718 82.33 1.23 -38.30
C VAL A 718 82.74 2.11 -39.49
N PRO A 719 83.82 2.92 -39.41
CA PRO A 719 84.29 3.71 -40.55
C PRO A 719 84.99 2.84 -41.60
N LEU A 720 84.98 3.28 -42.86
CA LEU A 720 85.71 2.60 -43.95
C LEU A 720 87.21 2.91 -43.91
N PRO A 721 88.08 1.98 -44.36
CA PRO A 721 89.53 2.19 -44.40
C PRO A 721 89.91 3.19 -45.51
N PRO A 722 90.96 4.00 -45.32
CA PRO A 722 91.42 4.97 -46.32
C PRO A 722 91.84 4.28 -47.64
N LEU A 723 91.68 5.02 -48.73
CA LEU A 723 91.92 4.58 -50.10
C LEU A 723 93.30 5.05 -50.59
N SER A 724 93.80 4.45 -51.67
CA SER A 724 94.95 4.94 -52.45
C SER A 724 96.19 5.36 -51.64
N LEU A 725 96.56 4.56 -50.65
CA LEU A 725 97.67 4.81 -49.75
C LEU A 725 99.03 4.71 -50.47
N SER A 726 99.81 5.78 -50.42
CA SER A 726 101.15 5.90 -51.02
C SER A 726 102.15 6.58 -50.07
N ALA A 727 103.44 6.30 -50.25
CA ALA A 727 104.52 6.95 -49.51
C ALA A 727 105.67 7.31 -50.46
N SER A 728 106.21 8.53 -50.33
CA SER A 728 107.23 9.09 -51.23
C SER A 728 108.29 9.90 -50.47
N PRO A 729 109.57 9.85 -50.86
CA PRO A 729 110.62 10.68 -50.26
C PRO A 729 110.36 12.16 -50.50
N VAL A 730 110.65 12.98 -49.48
CA VAL A 730 110.72 14.44 -49.61
C VAL A 730 112.14 14.83 -50.03
N SER A 731 112.35 16.00 -50.63
CA SER A 731 113.68 16.50 -51.02
C SER A 731 114.68 16.60 -49.85
N THR A 732 114.20 16.65 -48.61
CA THR A 732 115.00 16.55 -47.39
C THR A 732 115.25 15.08 -47.01
N ALA A 733 116.52 14.74 -46.81
CA ALA A 733 117.00 13.39 -46.48
C ALA A 733 116.38 12.72 -45.23
N TRP A 734 115.64 13.45 -44.38
CA TRP A 734 115.10 12.97 -43.09
C TRP A 734 113.57 12.95 -43.01
N ALA A 735 112.86 13.01 -44.16
CA ALA A 735 111.40 13.03 -44.19
C ALA A 735 110.78 12.17 -45.31
N LEU A 736 109.57 11.66 -45.03
CA LEU A 736 108.76 10.83 -45.92
C LEU A 736 107.33 11.38 -45.97
N ALA A 737 106.81 11.69 -47.16
CA ALA A 737 105.43 12.13 -47.34
C ALA A 737 104.52 10.91 -47.57
N VAL A 738 103.51 10.76 -46.73
CA VAL A 738 102.47 9.72 -46.86
C VAL A 738 101.18 10.39 -47.33
N HIS A 739 100.54 9.84 -48.35
CA HIS A 739 99.32 10.36 -48.95
C HIS A 739 98.26 9.25 -49.04
N TRP A 740 97.00 9.61 -48.82
CA TRP A 740 95.85 8.71 -48.92
C TRP A 740 94.61 9.48 -49.36
N GLU A 741 93.65 8.76 -49.94
CA GLU A 741 92.34 9.27 -50.29
C GLU A 741 91.32 9.00 -49.17
N THR A 742 90.43 9.98 -48.98
CA THR A 742 89.34 9.90 -48.01
C THR A 742 88.29 8.87 -48.45
N PRO A 743 87.95 7.87 -47.61
CA PRO A 743 86.90 6.92 -47.92
C PRO A 743 85.51 7.52 -47.67
N PRO A 744 84.46 7.03 -48.34
CA PRO A 744 83.10 7.52 -48.13
C PRO A 744 82.57 7.19 -46.74
N GLY A 745 81.75 8.09 -46.19
CA GLY A 745 81.24 8.02 -44.82
C GLY A 745 81.93 9.00 -43.86
N GLN A 746 81.49 8.98 -42.61
CA GLN A 746 82.05 9.83 -41.55
C GLN A 746 83.25 9.17 -40.87
N ARG A 747 84.09 9.99 -40.24
CA ARG A 747 85.17 9.61 -39.33
C ARG A 747 85.55 10.80 -38.47
N ASP A 748 86.08 10.53 -37.29
CA ASP A 748 86.55 11.55 -36.34
C ASP A 748 88.01 11.95 -36.64
N ARG A 749 88.83 10.96 -37.00
CA ARG A 749 90.27 11.10 -37.30
C ARG A 749 90.85 9.86 -37.98
N TYR A 750 92.08 9.97 -38.47
CA TYR A 750 92.92 8.83 -38.85
C TYR A 750 94.01 8.61 -37.81
N LEU A 751 94.38 7.34 -37.60
CA LEU A 751 95.55 6.94 -36.81
C LEU A 751 96.58 6.29 -37.73
N LEU A 752 97.83 6.71 -37.61
CA LEU A 752 98.98 6.16 -38.32
C LEU A 752 99.95 5.51 -37.33
N SER A 753 100.58 4.40 -37.71
CA SER A 753 101.70 3.79 -36.98
C SER A 753 102.90 3.58 -37.90
N VAL A 754 104.05 4.16 -37.55
CA VAL A 754 105.27 4.17 -38.38
C VAL A 754 106.39 3.42 -37.66
N HIS A 755 107.09 2.53 -38.37
CA HIS A 755 108.25 1.80 -37.85
C HIS A 755 109.26 1.54 -38.98
N GLU A 756 110.55 1.44 -38.64
CA GLU A 756 111.59 1.05 -39.60
C GLU A 756 111.36 -0.39 -40.08
N GLU A 757 111.49 -0.61 -41.37
CA GLU A 757 111.24 -1.91 -41.98
C GLU A 757 112.32 -2.93 -41.57
N GLY A 758 111.90 -4.02 -40.94
CA GLY A 758 112.79 -5.04 -40.36
C GLY A 758 113.23 -4.78 -38.91
N SER A 759 112.85 -3.64 -38.31
CA SER A 759 113.15 -3.32 -36.91
C SER A 759 112.04 -3.81 -35.96
N SER A 760 112.42 -4.22 -34.75
CA SER A 760 111.50 -4.54 -33.65
C SER A 760 111.18 -3.34 -32.75
N ALA A 761 111.66 -2.15 -33.10
CA ALA A 761 111.41 -0.92 -32.34
C ALA A 761 109.90 -0.58 -32.28
N PRO A 762 109.41 0.03 -31.17
CA PRO A 762 108.01 0.39 -31.02
C PRO A 762 107.58 1.39 -32.10
N ALA A 763 106.44 1.12 -32.75
CA ALA A 763 105.94 1.98 -33.80
C ALA A 763 105.50 3.35 -33.25
N ARG A 764 105.96 4.42 -33.89
CA ARG A 764 105.54 5.80 -33.60
C ARG A 764 104.10 5.98 -34.09
N THR A 765 103.18 6.25 -33.18
CA THR A 765 101.78 6.57 -33.51
C THR A 765 101.63 8.06 -33.78
N LEU A 766 100.88 8.43 -34.81
CA LEU A 766 100.49 9.81 -35.13
C LEU A 766 98.98 9.87 -35.37
N GLU A 767 98.33 10.96 -34.97
CA GLU A 767 96.94 11.26 -35.35
C GLU A 767 96.92 12.25 -36.52
N ALA A 768 96.00 12.07 -37.46
CA ALA A 768 95.69 13.03 -38.52
C ALA A 768 94.20 13.37 -38.51
N GLY A 769 93.85 14.62 -38.84
CA GLY A 769 92.46 15.10 -38.77
C GLY A 769 91.54 14.38 -39.75
N LYS A 770 90.22 14.42 -39.51
CA LYS A 770 89.23 13.71 -40.34
C LYS A 770 89.32 14.00 -41.84
N GLU A 771 89.64 15.23 -42.24
CA GLU A 771 89.80 15.66 -43.64
C GLU A 771 91.25 15.63 -44.14
N SER A 772 92.22 15.20 -43.32
CA SER A 772 93.61 15.07 -43.74
C SER A 772 93.74 13.97 -44.80
N THR A 773 94.40 14.30 -45.92
CA THR A 773 94.73 13.37 -47.01
C THR A 773 96.25 13.12 -47.13
N ASN A 774 97.07 13.79 -46.33
CA ASN A 774 98.50 13.55 -46.28
C ASN A 774 99.08 13.81 -44.88
N VAL A 775 100.28 13.29 -44.64
CA VAL A 775 101.14 13.71 -43.52
C VAL A 775 102.60 13.57 -43.92
N THR A 776 103.42 14.55 -43.54
CA THR A 776 104.89 14.47 -43.67
C THR A 776 105.48 13.90 -42.39
N LEU A 777 106.00 12.68 -42.48
CA LEU A 777 106.74 12.03 -41.41
C LEU A 777 108.14 12.62 -41.35
N THR A 778 108.50 13.24 -40.23
CA THR A 778 109.78 13.91 -40.00
C THR A 778 110.60 13.20 -38.91
N GLN A 779 111.89 13.54 -38.81
CA GLN A 779 112.85 12.92 -37.89
C GLN A 779 113.11 11.44 -38.24
N LEU A 780 113.21 11.13 -39.53
CA LEU A 780 113.58 9.81 -40.04
C LEU A 780 115.08 9.75 -40.37
N GLU A 781 115.68 8.57 -40.34
CA GLU A 781 117.08 8.38 -40.75
C GLU A 781 117.24 8.56 -42.27
N PRO A 782 118.32 9.22 -42.76
CA PRO A 782 118.64 9.27 -44.17
C PRO A 782 119.03 7.92 -44.79
N GLY A 783 118.40 7.60 -45.92
CA GLY A 783 118.59 6.34 -46.63
C GLY A 783 117.96 5.12 -45.96
N THR A 784 116.83 5.26 -45.26
CA THR A 784 116.16 4.18 -44.51
C THR A 784 114.68 4.04 -44.93
N CYS A 785 114.17 2.81 -44.93
CA CYS A 785 112.80 2.46 -45.35
C CYS A 785 111.89 2.22 -44.14
N TYR A 786 110.65 2.70 -44.20
CA TYR A 786 109.68 2.69 -43.12
C TYR A 786 108.34 2.11 -43.56
N LEU A 787 107.80 1.20 -42.75
CA LEU A 787 106.46 0.65 -42.93
C LEU A 787 105.46 1.50 -42.14
N VAL A 788 104.53 2.12 -42.87
CA VAL A 788 103.45 2.95 -42.36
C VAL A 788 102.15 2.15 -42.41
N ARG A 789 101.41 2.07 -41.30
CA ARG A 789 100.02 1.58 -41.27
C ARG A 789 99.07 2.72 -40.92
N ILE A 790 97.85 2.73 -41.48
CA ILE A 790 96.83 3.75 -41.25
C ILE A 790 95.43 3.13 -41.16
N TRP A 791 94.56 3.69 -40.32
CA TRP A 791 93.13 3.36 -40.24
C TRP A 791 92.30 4.58 -39.83
N ALA A 792 91.03 4.60 -40.22
CA ALA A 792 90.05 5.61 -39.80
C ALA A 792 89.43 5.22 -38.45
N VAL A 793 88.97 6.20 -37.67
CA VAL A 793 88.31 5.99 -36.36
C VAL A 793 87.02 6.81 -36.29
N ALA A 794 85.95 6.21 -35.76
CA ALA A 794 84.69 6.87 -35.43
C ALA A 794 84.16 6.34 -34.09
N GLY A 795 84.01 7.23 -33.11
CA GLY A 795 83.74 6.85 -31.73
C GLY A 795 84.79 5.86 -31.19
N PRO A 796 84.39 4.72 -30.60
CA PRO A 796 85.32 3.70 -30.12
C PRO A 796 85.78 2.72 -31.22
N TYR A 797 85.28 2.83 -32.45
CA TYR A 797 85.51 1.83 -33.51
C TYR A 797 86.51 2.31 -34.56
N GLY A 798 87.45 1.43 -34.93
CA GLY A 798 88.43 1.66 -35.99
C GLY A 798 88.13 0.84 -37.24
N SER A 799 88.49 1.36 -38.41
CA SER A 799 88.47 0.61 -39.67
C SER A 799 89.54 -0.49 -39.69
N LEU A 800 89.49 -1.36 -40.71
CA LEU A 800 90.63 -2.19 -41.08
C LEU A 800 91.88 -1.32 -41.35
N ARG A 801 93.06 -1.86 -41.08
CA ARG A 801 94.35 -1.17 -41.28
C ARG A 801 94.86 -1.37 -42.71
N LYS A 802 95.30 -0.29 -43.35
CA LYS A 802 96.05 -0.28 -44.62
C LYS A 802 97.52 0.00 -44.36
N ASN A 803 98.42 -0.47 -45.22
CA ASN A 803 99.86 -0.33 -45.04
C ASN A 803 100.62 0.00 -46.34
N VAL A 804 101.73 0.72 -46.21
CA VAL A 804 102.64 1.09 -47.31
C VAL A 804 104.08 1.23 -46.79
N THR A 805 105.06 0.90 -47.62
CA THR A 805 106.49 1.14 -47.34
C THR A 805 106.97 2.35 -48.14
N GLY A 806 107.81 3.21 -47.53
CA GLY A 806 108.51 4.28 -48.24
C GLY A 806 109.88 4.57 -47.65
N CYS A 807 110.83 5.02 -48.47
CA CYS A 807 112.23 5.23 -48.10
C CYS A 807 112.65 6.69 -48.20
N THR A 808 113.61 7.12 -47.39
CA THR A 808 114.20 8.47 -47.41
C THR A 808 115.40 8.58 -48.35
N VAL A 809 115.68 9.80 -48.84
CA VAL A 809 116.86 10.12 -49.67
C VAL A 809 118.17 10.11 -48.85
N PRO A 810 119.34 9.83 -49.45
CA PRO A 810 120.64 10.00 -48.79
C PRO A 810 121.01 11.45 -48.50
N ALA A 811 121.91 11.68 -47.54
CA ALA A 811 122.45 13.01 -47.26
C ALA A 811 123.63 13.36 -48.19
N ALA A 812 123.76 14.66 -48.50
CA ALA A 812 124.78 15.20 -49.41
C ALA A 812 126.19 15.25 -48.76
N PRO A 813 127.27 14.93 -49.50
CA PRO A 813 128.65 15.11 -49.05
C PRO A 813 128.95 16.57 -48.70
N THR A 814 129.87 16.81 -47.76
CA THR A 814 130.23 18.17 -47.32
C THR A 814 131.73 18.44 -47.50
N ASN A 815 132.16 19.70 -47.40
CA ASN A 815 133.58 20.12 -47.45
C ASN A 815 134.34 19.69 -48.72
N LEU A 816 133.72 19.85 -49.90
CA LEU A 816 134.35 19.56 -51.19
C LEU A 816 135.45 20.60 -51.52
N SER A 817 136.61 20.14 -51.98
CA SER A 817 137.76 20.99 -52.34
C SER A 817 138.55 20.46 -53.55
N LEU A 818 139.24 21.35 -54.28
CA LEU A 818 140.09 21.03 -55.44
C LEU A 818 141.39 21.86 -55.41
N THR A 819 142.55 21.21 -55.33
CA THR A 819 143.86 21.86 -55.12
C THR A 819 144.92 21.44 -56.15
N ASN A 820 145.92 22.30 -56.36
CA ASN A 820 147.11 22.00 -57.18
C ASN A 820 148.39 22.19 -56.32
N PRO A 821 149.25 21.16 -56.18
CA PRO A 821 150.50 21.25 -55.42
C PRO A 821 151.71 21.80 -56.21
N GLY A 822 151.50 22.47 -57.36
CA GLY A 822 152.57 23.02 -58.21
C GLY A 822 152.77 22.32 -59.57
N SER A 823 151.84 21.43 -59.93
CA SER A 823 151.92 20.59 -61.13
C SER A 823 151.32 21.26 -62.37
N SER A 824 151.90 20.96 -63.53
CA SER A 824 151.35 21.28 -64.84
C SER A 824 150.35 20.24 -65.36
N SER A 825 150.15 19.11 -64.67
CA SER A 825 149.31 18.01 -65.16
C SER A 825 148.47 17.28 -64.10
N GLU A 826 148.40 17.78 -62.87
CA GLU A 826 147.71 17.09 -61.75
C GLU A 826 146.88 18.03 -60.86
N LEU A 827 145.77 17.50 -60.33
CA LEU A 827 144.90 18.15 -59.33
C LEU A 827 144.43 17.13 -58.28
N TYR A 828 144.15 17.58 -57.07
CA TYR A 828 143.70 16.74 -55.94
C TYR A 828 142.32 17.17 -55.44
N THR A 829 141.42 16.23 -55.16
CA THR A 829 140.05 16.48 -54.65
C THR A 829 139.80 15.77 -53.33
N PHE A 830 139.05 16.41 -52.41
CA PHE A 830 138.70 15.87 -51.09
C PHE A 830 137.27 16.28 -50.65
N TRP A 831 136.58 15.43 -49.89
CA TRP A 831 135.26 15.67 -49.25
C TRP A 831 135.05 14.86 -47.96
N ASN A 832 134.12 15.31 -47.13
CA ASN A 832 133.67 14.65 -45.90
C ASN A 832 132.51 13.64 -46.15
N LYS A 833 132.49 12.56 -45.38
CA LYS A 833 131.44 11.52 -45.37
C LYS A 833 130.11 12.04 -44.77
N PRO A 834 128.96 11.92 -45.47
CA PRO A 834 127.67 12.41 -44.98
C PRO A 834 126.92 11.39 -44.10
N PRO A 835 125.96 11.84 -43.26
CA PRO A 835 125.22 10.97 -42.35
C PRO A 835 124.22 10.03 -43.06
N GLY A 836 123.83 8.96 -42.37
CA GLY A 836 122.89 7.96 -42.88
C GLY A 836 123.49 6.94 -43.84
N ARG A 837 122.63 6.14 -44.47
CA ARG A 837 123.00 5.00 -45.32
C ARG A 837 123.10 5.44 -46.79
N ARG A 838 124.18 5.03 -47.47
CA ARG A 838 124.45 5.25 -48.90
C ARG A 838 125.26 4.07 -49.44
N ASP A 839 125.16 3.83 -50.74
CA ASP A 839 125.75 2.66 -51.39
C ASP A 839 127.07 3.02 -52.10
N LEU A 840 127.20 4.25 -52.63
CA LEU A 840 128.39 4.73 -53.35
C LEU A 840 128.49 6.27 -53.42
N TYR A 841 129.63 6.78 -53.88
CA TYR A 841 129.75 8.15 -54.41
C TYR A 841 129.99 8.16 -55.92
N ARG A 842 129.45 9.18 -56.59
CA ARG A 842 129.71 9.52 -58.00
C ARG A 842 130.44 10.87 -58.04
N VAL A 843 131.65 10.88 -58.60
CA VAL A 843 132.51 12.08 -58.70
C VAL A 843 132.72 12.45 -60.16
N THR A 844 132.60 13.74 -60.51
CA THR A 844 132.74 14.22 -61.90
C THR A 844 133.70 15.40 -61.99
N LEU A 845 134.71 15.32 -62.85
CA LEU A 845 135.62 16.41 -63.21
C LEU A 845 135.25 16.97 -64.60
N TYR A 846 135.24 18.29 -64.73
CA TYR A 846 134.96 19.04 -65.95
C TYR A 846 136.17 19.91 -66.34
N SER A 847 136.59 19.89 -67.60
CA SER A 847 137.51 20.88 -68.17
C SER A 847 136.76 22.15 -68.55
N LEU A 848 137.16 23.29 -67.99
CA LEU A 848 136.59 24.60 -68.29
C LEU A 848 137.32 25.29 -69.46
N SER A 849 138.59 24.94 -69.71
CA SER A 849 139.39 25.52 -70.80
C SER A 849 139.01 24.98 -72.18
N THR A 850 138.68 23.68 -72.28
CA THR A 850 138.27 23.06 -73.55
C THR A 850 136.76 22.85 -73.70
N GLN A 851 136.00 23.06 -72.62
CA GLN A 851 134.53 22.88 -72.54
C GLN A 851 133.99 21.50 -73.01
N SER A 852 134.87 20.52 -73.23
CA SER A 852 134.54 19.23 -73.85
C SER A 852 135.07 18.00 -73.12
N ASN A 853 136.06 18.13 -72.24
CA ASN A 853 136.65 17.01 -71.50
C ASN A 853 136.00 16.83 -70.13
N VAL A 854 135.23 15.76 -69.96
CA VAL A 854 134.60 15.36 -68.68
C VAL A 854 135.07 13.96 -68.28
N ARG A 855 135.45 13.76 -67.02
CA ARG A 855 135.75 12.43 -66.43
C ARG A 855 134.81 12.15 -65.26
N VAL A 856 134.18 10.97 -65.26
CA VAL A 856 133.33 10.50 -64.15
C VAL A 856 133.99 9.30 -63.49
N GLN A 857 134.04 9.28 -62.16
CA GLN A 857 134.55 8.18 -61.36
C GLN A 857 133.53 7.78 -60.29
N THR A 858 133.23 6.49 -60.20
CA THR A 858 132.46 5.91 -59.09
C THR A 858 133.41 5.42 -58.02
N LEU A 859 133.08 5.67 -56.75
CA LEU A 859 133.90 5.33 -55.58
C LEU A 859 133.07 4.61 -54.51
N SER A 860 133.75 3.84 -53.66
CA SER A 860 133.14 3.15 -52.51
C SER A 860 132.45 4.14 -51.55
N PRO A 861 131.45 3.72 -50.76
CA PRO A 861 130.69 4.62 -49.89
C PRO A 861 131.54 5.27 -48.79
N ASP A 862 132.77 4.81 -48.57
CA ASP A 862 133.71 5.32 -47.56
C ASP A 862 134.87 6.14 -48.13
N ALA A 863 134.95 6.32 -49.46
CA ALA A 863 135.96 7.17 -50.09
C ALA A 863 135.82 8.66 -49.70
N GLN A 864 136.95 9.36 -49.61
CA GLN A 864 137.03 10.77 -49.17
C GLN A 864 137.89 11.66 -50.08
N ASN A 865 138.62 11.08 -51.04
CA ASN A 865 139.49 11.82 -51.95
C ASN A 865 139.66 11.13 -53.31
N ILE A 866 140.22 11.87 -54.28
CA ILE A 866 140.67 11.37 -55.58
C ILE A 866 141.76 12.29 -56.17
N THR A 867 142.75 11.71 -56.85
CA THR A 867 143.74 12.42 -57.66
C THR A 867 143.35 12.40 -59.14
N TRP A 868 143.52 13.53 -59.81
CA TRP A 868 143.34 13.68 -61.25
C TRP A 868 144.70 13.90 -61.91
N THR A 869 145.11 12.99 -62.79
CA THR A 869 146.40 13.04 -63.49
C THR A 869 146.23 13.18 -65.00
N HIS A 870 147.32 13.48 -65.71
CA HIS A 870 147.35 13.72 -67.15
C HIS A 870 146.38 14.83 -67.61
N LEU A 871 146.37 15.93 -66.86
CA LEU A 871 145.66 17.15 -67.20
C LEU A 871 146.50 18.02 -68.15
N GLU A 872 145.83 18.90 -68.90
CA GLU A 872 146.48 19.86 -69.78
C GLU A 872 147.15 20.99 -68.97
N ALA A 873 148.34 21.42 -69.39
CA ALA A 873 149.09 22.50 -68.75
C ALA A 873 148.48 23.89 -69.02
N GLY A 874 148.52 24.78 -68.03
CA GLY A 874 147.92 26.12 -68.11
C GLY A 874 146.39 26.16 -68.23
N SER A 875 145.68 25.13 -67.74
CA SER A 875 144.23 24.93 -67.95
C SER A 875 143.42 24.88 -66.66
N ARG A 876 142.12 25.20 -66.73
CA ARG A 876 141.19 25.29 -65.58
C ARG A 876 140.18 24.15 -65.56
N PHE A 877 139.95 23.56 -64.39
CA PHE A 877 139.04 22.42 -64.18
C PHE A 877 138.02 22.68 -63.05
N ALA A 878 136.94 21.89 -62.99
CA ALA A 878 135.93 21.88 -61.94
C ALA A 878 135.59 20.46 -61.48
N VAL A 879 135.22 20.22 -60.21
CA VAL A 879 134.85 18.89 -59.69
C VAL A 879 133.55 18.90 -58.87
N GLN A 880 132.77 17.81 -58.93
CA GLN A 880 131.48 17.58 -58.26
C GLN A 880 131.46 16.21 -57.57
N VAL A 881 130.81 16.06 -56.41
CA VAL A 881 130.65 14.77 -55.69
C VAL A 881 129.21 14.57 -55.22
N THR A 882 128.60 13.44 -55.57
CA THR A 882 127.21 13.07 -55.22
C THR A 882 127.17 11.73 -54.48
N ALA A 883 126.39 11.61 -53.40
CA ALA A 883 126.12 10.34 -52.71
C ALA A 883 124.84 9.67 -53.24
N VAL A 884 124.82 8.34 -53.34
CA VAL A 884 123.70 7.59 -53.96
C VAL A 884 123.28 6.40 -53.09
N LYS A 885 121.97 6.10 -53.04
CA LYS A 885 121.40 4.86 -52.49
C LYS A 885 120.28 4.34 -53.38
N GLY A 886 120.40 3.12 -53.90
CA GLY A 886 119.49 2.59 -54.90
C GLY A 886 119.34 3.56 -56.08
N SER A 887 118.11 3.99 -56.35
CA SER A 887 117.78 5.01 -57.36
C SER A 887 117.80 6.46 -56.86
N PHE A 888 118.11 6.69 -55.58
CA PHE A 888 118.06 8.01 -54.95
C PHE A 888 119.45 8.66 -54.89
N GLU A 889 119.62 9.78 -55.56
CA GLU A 889 120.84 10.61 -55.52
C GLU A 889 120.65 11.80 -54.56
N ALA A 890 121.70 12.15 -53.80
CA ALA A 890 121.73 13.34 -52.95
C ALA A 890 122.03 14.61 -53.76
N SER A 891 121.89 15.79 -53.14
CA SER A 891 122.35 17.05 -53.75
C SER A 891 123.88 17.18 -53.76
N SER A 892 124.42 18.03 -54.65
CA SER A 892 125.87 18.26 -54.80
C SER A 892 126.22 19.63 -55.41
N THR A 893 127.49 20.03 -55.29
CA THR A 893 128.03 21.34 -55.72
C THR A 893 129.40 21.21 -56.40
N ASN A 894 129.89 22.27 -57.08
CA ASN A 894 131.10 22.24 -57.90
C ASN A 894 132.22 23.18 -57.40
N VAL A 895 133.49 22.78 -57.50
CA VAL A 895 134.70 23.55 -57.06
C VAL A 895 135.79 23.57 -58.15
N THR A 896 136.57 24.66 -58.33
CA THR A 896 137.46 24.87 -59.50
C THR A 896 138.94 25.17 -59.19
N GLN A 897 139.88 24.78 -60.08
CA GLN A 897 141.34 25.02 -59.94
C GLN A 897 142.10 25.05 -61.30
N TRP A 898 143.32 25.61 -61.34
CA TRP A 898 144.21 25.73 -62.52
C TRP A 898 145.47 24.82 -62.48
N THR A 899 146.09 24.56 -63.65
CA THR A 899 147.43 23.92 -63.82
C THR A 899 148.52 24.90 -64.29
N HIS A 900 149.79 24.58 -64.05
CA HIS A 900 150.95 25.46 -64.36
C HIS A 900 151.35 25.50 -65.86
N PRO A 901 151.89 26.64 -66.37
CA PRO A 901 152.36 26.83 -67.76
C PRO A 901 153.79 26.32 -68.06
N LEU A 902 154.11 26.12 -69.35
CA LEU A 902 155.42 25.65 -69.82
C LEU A 902 156.32 26.78 -70.36
N ALA A 903 157.63 26.71 -70.06
CA ALA A 903 158.60 27.74 -70.44
C ALA A 903 158.88 27.81 -71.96
N PRO A 904 159.22 29.00 -72.53
CA PRO A 904 159.61 29.16 -73.94
C PRO A 904 160.93 28.45 -74.31
N ALA A 905 161.23 28.31 -75.60
CA ALA A 905 162.44 27.63 -76.10
C ALA A 905 163.16 28.38 -77.23
N ASN A 906 164.39 27.98 -77.57
CA ASN A 906 165.20 28.48 -78.70
C ASN A 906 165.28 30.01 -78.80
N LEU A 907 165.77 30.66 -77.74
CA LEU A 907 166.04 32.10 -77.74
C LEU A 907 167.24 32.42 -78.65
N THR A 908 167.11 33.44 -79.48
CA THR A 908 168.12 33.90 -80.46
C THR A 908 168.17 35.42 -80.54
N LEU A 909 169.34 35.98 -80.83
CA LEU A 909 169.61 37.42 -80.90
C LEU A 909 170.39 37.78 -82.17
N GLY A 910 170.19 38.99 -82.69
CA GLY A 910 170.98 39.55 -83.80
C GLY A 910 170.82 41.07 -83.94
N SER A 911 171.80 41.76 -84.54
CA SER A 911 171.83 43.23 -84.68
C SER A 911 171.57 43.70 -86.13
N PRO A 912 170.30 44.04 -86.48
CA PRO A 912 169.95 44.46 -87.85
C PRO A 912 170.45 45.86 -88.25
N SER A 913 170.88 46.69 -87.32
CA SER A 913 171.55 47.98 -87.58
C SER A 913 172.52 48.34 -86.46
N ALA A 914 173.29 49.42 -86.62
CA ALA A 914 174.15 49.96 -85.56
C ALA A 914 173.38 50.33 -84.27
N SER A 915 172.07 50.55 -84.34
CA SER A 915 171.24 51.01 -83.20
C SER A 915 170.02 50.14 -82.91
N ALA A 916 170.05 48.85 -83.29
CA ALA A 916 168.94 47.92 -83.03
C ALA A 916 169.40 46.49 -82.73
N LEU A 917 168.62 45.79 -81.90
CA LEU A 917 168.79 44.38 -81.54
C LEU A 917 167.44 43.65 -81.64
N GLN A 918 167.41 42.56 -82.40
CA GLN A 918 166.26 41.67 -82.56
C GLN A 918 166.42 40.43 -81.70
N VAL A 919 165.35 40.03 -81.00
CA VAL A 919 165.23 38.79 -80.24
C VAL A 919 164.10 37.93 -80.80
N SER A 920 164.29 36.60 -80.82
CA SER A 920 163.25 35.65 -81.21
C SER A 920 163.29 34.33 -80.42
N TRP A 921 162.11 33.73 -80.17
CA TRP A 921 161.93 32.47 -79.44
C TRP A 921 160.88 31.57 -80.10
N ALA A 922 161.01 30.26 -79.89
CA ALA A 922 159.99 29.29 -80.20
C ALA A 922 159.02 29.11 -79.02
N ALA A 923 157.73 29.33 -79.27
CA ALA A 923 156.68 28.88 -78.36
C ALA A 923 156.65 27.35 -78.31
N LYS A 924 156.80 26.75 -77.11
CA LYS A 924 156.46 25.33 -76.91
C LYS A 924 154.94 25.16 -77.03
N ARG A 925 154.51 24.01 -77.57
CA ARG A 925 153.09 23.71 -77.76
C ARG A 925 152.46 23.36 -76.40
N GLY A 926 151.63 24.26 -75.86
CA GLY A 926 150.83 24.05 -74.65
C GLY A 926 151.14 25.06 -73.53
N GLY A 927 150.14 25.85 -73.15
CA GLY A 927 150.10 26.55 -71.86
C GLY A 927 150.98 27.81 -71.73
N ALA A 928 150.78 28.81 -72.59
CA ALA A 928 151.20 30.19 -72.35
C ALA A 928 150.15 31.15 -72.93
N GLU A 929 149.39 31.83 -72.07
CA GLU A 929 148.44 32.89 -72.45
C GLU A 929 149.18 34.14 -72.99
N GLY A 930 150.37 34.40 -72.45
CA GLY A 930 151.24 35.49 -72.85
C GLY A 930 152.73 35.18 -72.69
N TYR A 931 153.55 36.02 -73.30
CA TYR A 931 155.00 36.05 -73.14
C TYR A 931 155.47 37.42 -72.62
N VAL A 932 156.49 37.46 -71.77
CA VAL A 932 157.06 38.70 -71.23
C VAL A 932 158.56 38.71 -71.52
N VAL A 933 159.05 39.72 -72.22
CA VAL A 933 160.47 39.85 -72.62
C VAL A 933 161.12 40.96 -71.81
N ASP A 934 162.26 40.67 -71.17
CA ASP A 934 163.10 41.65 -70.48
C ASP A 934 164.45 41.77 -71.20
N ALA A 935 164.94 43.00 -71.41
CA ALA A 935 166.26 43.29 -72.00
C ALA A 935 167.06 44.28 -71.14
N TYR A 936 168.37 44.03 -71.04
CA TYR A 936 169.31 44.72 -70.17
C TYR A 936 170.60 45.09 -70.93
N ASP A 937 171.19 46.24 -70.63
CA ASP A 937 172.58 46.54 -70.99
C ASP A 937 173.51 45.73 -70.09
N THR A 938 174.48 45.03 -70.68
CA THR A 938 175.43 44.21 -69.91
C THR A 938 176.47 45.03 -69.15
N ALA A 939 176.83 46.22 -69.63
CA ALA A 939 177.86 47.04 -68.99
C ALA A 939 177.31 47.79 -67.77
N SER A 940 176.11 48.36 -67.88
CA SER A 940 175.42 49.04 -66.78
C SER A 940 174.51 48.14 -65.93
N SER A 941 174.21 46.91 -66.39
CA SER A 941 173.16 46.03 -65.86
C SER A 941 171.75 46.68 -65.81
N SER A 942 171.55 47.80 -66.48
CA SER A 942 170.30 48.55 -66.47
C SER A 942 169.27 47.91 -67.41
N ARG A 943 168.00 47.87 -66.99
CA ARG A 943 166.92 47.35 -67.85
C ARG A 943 166.52 48.38 -68.89
N ILE A 944 166.99 48.17 -70.11
CA ILE A 944 166.73 49.02 -71.28
C ILE A 944 165.39 48.71 -71.96
N GLY A 945 164.77 47.57 -71.67
CA GLY A 945 163.47 47.21 -72.25
C GLY A 945 162.71 46.16 -71.44
N HIS A 946 161.39 46.32 -71.39
CA HIS A 946 160.46 45.32 -70.85
C HIS A 946 159.19 45.37 -71.69
N MET A 947 158.75 44.22 -72.20
CA MET A 947 157.57 44.15 -73.06
C MET A 947 156.75 42.89 -72.75
N ALA A 948 155.50 43.08 -72.32
CA ALA A 948 154.49 42.03 -72.32
C ALA A 948 153.91 41.87 -73.73
N LEU A 949 153.75 40.63 -74.18
CA LEU A 949 153.39 40.24 -75.53
C LEU A 949 152.30 39.15 -75.48
N GLY A 950 151.37 39.18 -76.42
CA GLY A 950 150.37 38.11 -76.54
C GLY A 950 151.02 36.77 -76.92
N GLY A 951 150.41 35.64 -76.53
CA GLY A 951 150.97 34.30 -76.74
C GLY A 951 151.26 33.90 -78.20
N GLY A 952 150.78 34.66 -79.19
CA GLY A 952 151.15 34.48 -80.60
C GLY A 952 152.51 35.08 -80.98
N THR A 953 153.05 36.03 -80.21
CA THR A 953 154.27 36.76 -80.54
C THR A 953 155.52 35.91 -80.30
N ARG A 954 156.44 35.89 -81.26
CA ARG A 954 157.68 35.09 -81.23
C ARG A 954 158.97 35.87 -81.47
N THR A 955 158.85 37.17 -81.78
CA THR A 955 159.99 38.03 -82.10
C THR A 955 159.73 39.44 -81.57
N HIS A 956 160.76 40.15 -81.13
CA HIS A 956 160.70 41.56 -80.74
C HIS A 956 161.99 42.28 -81.12
N ILE A 957 161.95 43.60 -81.37
CA ILE A 957 163.12 44.39 -81.78
C ILE A 957 163.24 45.62 -80.87
N PHE A 958 164.35 45.69 -80.13
CA PHE A 958 164.76 46.89 -79.40
C PHE A 958 165.49 47.84 -80.36
N ARG A 959 165.16 49.12 -80.33
CA ARG A 959 165.70 50.19 -81.19
C ARG A 959 166.28 51.32 -80.35
N ASN A 960 167.02 52.24 -80.98
CA ASN A 960 167.74 53.35 -80.33
C ASN A 960 168.80 52.86 -79.32
N LEU A 961 169.43 51.73 -79.63
CA LEU A 961 170.56 51.20 -78.87
C LEU A 961 171.86 51.89 -79.29
N SER A 962 172.84 51.88 -78.38
CA SER A 962 174.18 52.41 -78.66
C SER A 962 174.93 51.48 -79.63
N PRO A 963 175.63 52.00 -80.65
CA PRO A 963 176.57 51.23 -81.46
C PRO A 963 177.67 50.55 -80.62
N GLY A 964 178.18 49.40 -81.09
CA GLY A 964 179.25 48.65 -80.43
C GLY A 964 178.95 48.04 -79.04
N THR A 965 177.71 48.11 -78.54
CA THR A 965 177.37 47.82 -77.13
C THR A 965 176.72 46.43 -76.96
N HIS A 966 177.03 45.72 -75.86
CA HIS A 966 176.51 44.38 -75.53
C HIS A 966 175.24 44.41 -74.66
N TYR A 967 174.23 43.62 -75.05
CA TYR A 967 172.90 43.57 -74.43
C TYR A 967 172.47 42.13 -74.11
N SER A 968 171.70 41.93 -73.03
CA SER A 968 171.22 40.65 -72.46
C SER A 968 169.69 40.57 -72.46
N VAL A 969 169.08 39.43 -72.83
CA VAL A 969 167.61 39.30 -73.00
C VAL A 969 167.07 37.94 -72.49
N ALA A 970 165.87 37.93 -71.90
CA ALA A 970 165.14 36.70 -71.50
C ALA A 970 163.61 36.82 -71.68
N VAL A 971 162.90 35.68 -71.68
CA VAL A 971 161.46 35.57 -71.96
C VAL A 971 160.74 34.70 -70.92
N ARG A 972 159.52 35.08 -70.49
CA ARG A 972 158.68 34.32 -69.54
C ARG A 972 157.32 33.99 -70.12
N ALA A 973 156.80 32.79 -69.86
CA ALA A 973 155.44 32.35 -70.19
C ALA A 973 154.51 32.51 -68.97
N THR A 974 153.24 32.84 -69.19
CA THR A 974 152.22 33.01 -68.13
C THR A 974 150.94 32.23 -68.43
N ALA A 975 150.26 31.69 -67.42
CA ALA A 975 148.87 31.19 -67.51
C ALA A 975 148.16 31.36 -66.17
N GLY A 976 147.09 32.15 -66.13
CA GLY A 976 146.43 32.56 -64.90
C GLY A 976 147.43 33.20 -63.92
N PRO A 977 147.44 32.82 -62.62
CA PRO A 977 148.40 33.33 -61.64
C PRO A 977 149.82 32.73 -61.76
N PHE A 978 150.04 31.74 -62.64
CA PHE A 978 151.28 30.97 -62.71
C PHE A 978 152.17 31.39 -63.89
N HIS A 979 153.50 31.27 -63.75
CA HIS A 979 154.46 31.67 -64.78
C HIS A 979 155.77 30.87 -64.75
N THR A 980 156.48 30.79 -65.89
CA THR A 980 157.75 30.05 -66.07
C THR A 980 158.70 30.75 -67.08
N SER A 981 160.02 30.82 -66.83
CA SER A 981 160.97 31.68 -67.58
C SER A 981 162.13 30.94 -68.28
N THR A 982 162.66 31.54 -69.36
CA THR A 982 163.92 31.12 -70.03
C THR A 982 165.17 31.67 -69.31
N PRO A 983 166.35 31.08 -69.54
CA PRO A 983 167.63 31.73 -69.24
C PRO A 983 167.89 32.97 -70.12
N ASN A 984 168.84 33.81 -69.69
CA ASN A 984 169.28 35.02 -70.40
C ASN A 984 170.30 34.71 -71.52
N LEU A 985 170.32 35.50 -72.59
CA LEU A 985 171.27 35.40 -73.71
C LEU A 985 171.83 36.79 -74.10
N THR A 986 173.06 36.91 -74.60
CA THR A 986 173.75 38.19 -74.88
C THR A 986 174.26 38.39 -76.33
N HIS A 987 174.29 39.62 -76.84
CA HIS A 987 174.77 39.99 -78.20
C HIS A 987 175.16 41.49 -78.33
N CYS A 988 176.00 41.90 -79.30
CA CYS A 988 176.39 43.31 -79.55
C CYS A 988 175.79 43.95 -80.83
N THR A 989 175.85 45.29 -80.91
CA THR A 989 175.48 46.13 -82.07
C THR A 989 176.69 46.52 -82.96
N ARG A 990 176.46 46.93 -84.22
CA ARG A 990 177.51 47.24 -85.23
C ARG A 990 178.08 48.68 -85.13
N GLU A 991 179.24 48.94 -85.75
CA GLU A 991 179.94 50.25 -85.86
C GLU A 991 179.74 50.95 -87.24
N TYR A 992 180.38 52.11 -87.48
CA TYR A 992 180.27 52.99 -88.68
C TYR A 992 181.61 53.15 -89.45
N ASP A 993 181.58 53.22 -90.79
CA ASP A 993 182.76 53.39 -91.68
C ASP A 993 182.87 54.80 -92.32
N ALA A 994 184.09 55.29 -92.61
CA ALA A 994 184.33 56.52 -93.40
C ALA A 994 185.73 56.67 -94.04
N LEU A 995 185.78 57.35 -95.19
CA LEU A 995 186.93 57.96 -95.92
C LEU A 995 186.32 59.01 -96.89
N PHE A 996 186.97 60.08 -97.34
CA PHE A 996 188.33 60.65 -97.17
C PHE A 996 188.27 61.89 -96.23
N ALA A 997 189.37 62.58 -95.87
CA ALA A 997 190.77 62.55 -96.35
C ALA A 997 191.78 62.22 -95.24
#